data_AF-A0A0P7UP03-F1
#
_entry.id   AF-A0A0P7UP03-F1
#
_cell.length_a   1.000
_cell.length_b   1.000
_cell.length_c   1.000
_cell.angle_alpha   90.00
_cell.angle_beta   90.00
_cell.angle_gamma   90.00
#
_symmetry.space_group_name_H-M   'P 1'
#
loop_
_entity.id
_entity.type
_entity.pdbx_description
1 polymer ?
#
loop_
_entity_poly.entity_id
_entity_poly.type
_entity_poly.pdbx_seq_one_letter_code
_entity_poly.pdbx_strand_id
1 'polypeptide(L)'
;MSLCEVDEDVRQKVEKVFHMMSNLAIAEELPISVNQAKEHELLKELAEQRSEDCVRRRKSFRMMRSMSMQAPPEGEGPPSARTLMDSSCAGPTSQWEITPEYQRVTISGDYCAGITVDDYEQAAKALLKALVIREKYSKLVYHRFPRTTAQFLRRAENKKWSVEDEVLPEMYPSPNKGVDPYSTEGIPEDLHYKLSLKDGVVHVYKDDEALQQEQPHSLPYPDLETFAIDLSHILAMIADGPTKTYCHRRLSFLGSKFSLHEMLNEMAELKELKSVSHRDFYNVRKVDTHIHAAACMNQKHLLSFIQSTYHNDAERVVLEKDNKKLTLKEVFAKLKKDPYDLTVDSLDVHARQLEPLDRLVARLASEWLLFHATMRRSVRSRDRHSPGFLPLQGRQTFHRFDKFNAKYNPVGASELREIYLKTDNYINGEYFASLIKRHGLEHATSADKSSYLNRHSSQEVACDLEESKYQFAEPRLSIYGRSMSEWKNLANWFIKQRMCSPNMRWMIQVPRIYDIFRVKNLIPNYAKLLENIFLPLFLATVNPQQHKELHVFLKYVTGFDSVDDESKHSDHVFSYKSPRPESWTTEENPPYSYYLYHMYANIMVLNNLRKQRGLNPFQFRPHCGEAGSITHLACAFLTADNISHGLKLKEVRIFSLIRIFRKTCSPCSPVF
;
A
#
# COMPACT_ATOMS: atom_id res chain seq x y z
N MET A 1 33.51 -34.31 -26.58
CA MET A 1 32.39 -33.36 -26.48
C MET A 1 31.29 -33.81 -27.43
N SER A 2 30.44 -34.70 -26.91
CA SER A 2 29.13 -35.03 -27.47
C SER A 2 28.15 -33.88 -27.21
N LEU A 3 27.02 -33.87 -27.92
CA LEU A 3 25.96 -32.88 -27.72
C LEU A 3 25.47 -32.84 -26.26
N CYS A 4 25.32 -34.00 -25.63
CA CYS A 4 24.91 -34.13 -24.23
C CYS A 4 25.87 -33.46 -23.22
N GLU A 5 27.17 -33.39 -23.52
CA GLU A 5 28.15 -32.70 -22.66
C GLU A 5 28.06 -31.17 -22.78
N VAL A 6 27.63 -30.67 -23.95
CA VAL A 6 27.40 -29.24 -24.18
C VAL A 6 26.06 -28.81 -23.56
N ASP A 7 25.01 -29.64 -23.71
CA ASP A 7 23.72 -29.46 -23.03
C ASP A 7 23.90 -29.36 -21.51
N GLU A 8 24.60 -30.32 -20.89
CA GLU A 8 24.68 -30.36 -19.42
C GLU A 8 25.50 -29.20 -18.83
N ASP A 9 26.49 -28.65 -19.55
CA ASP A 9 27.25 -27.47 -19.09
C ASP A 9 26.47 -26.15 -19.33
N VAL A 10 25.71 -26.02 -20.42
CA VAL A 10 24.76 -24.91 -20.60
C VAL A 10 23.66 -24.96 -19.54
N ARG A 11 23.09 -26.15 -19.33
CA ARG A 11 22.08 -26.42 -18.30
C ARG A 11 22.63 -26.13 -16.91
N GLN A 12 23.83 -26.56 -16.55
CA GLN A 12 24.45 -26.22 -15.25
C GLN A 12 24.68 -24.71 -15.10
N LYS A 13 24.88 -23.94 -16.17
CA LYS A 13 24.98 -22.47 -16.10
C LYS A 13 23.61 -21.83 -15.85
N VAL A 14 22.55 -22.30 -16.49
CA VAL A 14 21.18 -21.82 -16.23
C VAL A 14 20.67 -22.27 -14.86
N GLU A 15 20.96 -23.51 -14.45
CA GLU A 15 20.68 -24.03 -13.11
C GLU A 15 21.48 -23.28 -12.04
N LYS A 16 22.74 -22.86 -12.29
CA LYS A 16 23.47 -21.95 -11.38
C LYS A 16 22.79 -20.59 -11.23
N VAL A 17 22.12 -20.06 -12.26
CA VAL A 17 21.29 -18.84 -12.15
C VAL A 17 20.02 -19.11 -11.34
N PHE A 18 19.28 -20.18 -11.62
CA PHE A 18 17.98 -20.45 -10.97
C PHE A 18 18.06 -21.10 -9.57
N HIS A 19 19.08 -21.90 -9.27
CA HIS A 19 19.33 -22.42 -7.92
C HIS A 19 19.78 -21.31 -6.98
N MET A 20 20.54 -20.32 -7.49
CA MET A 20 20.74 -19.04 -6.79
C MET A 20 19.41 -18.32 -6.51
N MET A 21 18.51 -18.21 -7.50
CA MET A 21 17.17 -17.64 -7.29
C MET A 21 16.29 -18.46 -6.34
N SER A 22 16.53 -19.75 -6.15
CA SER A 22 15.78 -20.57 -5.18
C SER A 22 16.02 -20.12 -3.74
N ASN A 23 17.20 -19.56 -3.45
CA ASN A 23 17.55 -19.00 -2.14
C ASN A 23 16.95 -17.61 -1.85
N LEU A 24 16.07 -17.09 -2.73
CA LEU A 24 15.33 -15.83 -2.55
C LEU A 24 14.55 -15.72 -1.21
N ALA A 25 14.20 -16.87 -0.61
CA ALA A 25 13.35 -16.95 0.57
C ALA A 25 14.07 -16.73 1.92
N ILE A 26 15.39 -16.91 2.00
CA ILE A 26 16.08 -17.06 3.30
C ILE A 26 16.98 -15.85 3.65
N ALA A 27 17.59 -15.19 2.66
CA ALA A 27 18.77 -14.34 2.88
C ALA A 27 18.54 -12.83 3.07
N GLU A 28 17.43 -12.40 3.69
CA GLU A 28 17.19 -10.98 4.03
C GLU A 28 16.60 -10.84 5.45
N GLU A 29 17.49 -10.80 6.46
CA GLU A 29 17.11 -10.43 7.83
C GLU A 29 16.81 -8.93 7.93
N LEU A 30 15.67 -8.62 8.56
CA LEU A 30 15.37 -7.44 9.38
C LEU A 30 16.03 -6.10 8.97
N PRO A 31 15.34 -5.24 8.19
CA PRO A 31 15.73 -3.84 7.98
C PRO A 31 15.40 -2.96 9.22
N ILE A 32 15.99 -3.30 10.36
CA ILE A 32 16.24 -2.38 11.49
C ILE A 32 17.75 -2.29 11.57
N SER A 33 18.32 -1.09 11.46
CA SER A 33 19.78 -0.97 11.53
C SER A 33 20.28 -1.49 12.88
N VAL A 34 21.38 -2.26 12.88
CA VAL A 34 21.97 -2.85 14.10
C VAL A 34 22.26 -1.76 15.14
N ASN A 35 22.52 -0.53 14.71
CA ASN A 35 22.69 0.64 15.56
C ASN A 35 21.38 1.09 16.21
N GLN A 36 20.27 1.20 15.47
CA GLN A 36 18.95 1.52 16.06
C GLN A 36 18.41 0.41 16.95
N ALA A 37 18.74 -0.86 16.67
CA ALA A 37 18.43 -1.96 17.58
C ALA A 37 19.15 -1.75 18.93
N LYS A 38 20.48 -1.58 18.90
CA LYS A 38 21.31 -1.32 20.09
C LYS A 38 20.92 -0.04 20.85
N GLU A 39 20.58 1.04 20.14
CA GLU A 39 20.12 2.29 20.75
C GLU A 39 18.78 2.12 21.48
N HIS A 40 17.83 1.40 20.87
CA HIS A 40 16.52 1.10 21.47
C HIS A 40 16.62 0.04 22.59
N GLU A 41 17.68 -0.78 22.58
CA GLU A 41 18.02 -1.77 23.62
C GLU A 41 18.66 -1.10 24.84
N LEU A 42 19.63 -0.20 24.65
CA LEU A 42 20.19 0.66 25.69
C LEU A 42 19.10 1.51 26.39
N LEU A 43 18.15 2.04 25.61
CA LEU A 43 16.98 2.76 26.15
C LEU A 43 16.02 1.84 26.93
N LYS A 44 15.99 0.53 26.64
CA LYS A 44 15.23 -0.47 27.41
C LYS A 44 15.95 -0.79 28.72
N GLU A 45 17.26 -1.04 28.71
CA GLU A 45 18.07 -1.24 29.92
C GLU A 45 17.94 -0.07 30.89
N LEU A 46 18.06 1.17 30.40
CA LEU A 46 17.89 2.39 31.21
C LEU A 46 16.48 2.55 31.79
N ALA A 47 15.45 1.99 31.15
CA ALA A 47 14.08 1.96 31.68
C ALA A 47 13.89 0.85 32.72
N GLU A 48 14.50 -0.32 32.49
CA GLU A 48 14.42 -1.47 33.40
C GLU A 48 15.22 -1.21 34.68
N GLN A 49 16.43 -0.64 34.61
CA GLN A 49 17.18 -0.17 35.79
C GLN A 49 16.37 0.82 36.65
N ARG A 50 15.67 1.79 36.03
CA ARG A 50 14.78 2.72 36.75
C ARG A 50 13.58 2.02 37.40
N SER A 51 13.07 0.96 36.78
CA SER A 51 12.00 0.12 37.33
C SER A 51 12.51 -0.69 38.53
N GLU A 52 13.68 -1.32 38.41
CA GLU A 52 14.32 -2.06 39.50
C GLU A 52 14.64 -1.17 40.69
N ASP A 53 15.21 0.02 40.47
CA ASP A 53 15.46 1.00 41.55
C ASP A 53 14.17 1.45 42.24
N CYS A 54 13.07 1.62 41.48
CA CYS A 54 11.76 1.90 42.04
C CYS A 54 11.27 0.75 42.93
N VAL A 55 11.38 -0.51 42.46
CA VAL A 55 11.03 -1.72 43.23
C VAL A 55 11.94 -1.90 44.45
N ARG A 56 13.24 -1.61 44.33
CA ARG A 56 14.25 -1.72 45.40
C ARG A 56 13.97 -0.71 46.51
N ARG A 57 13.66 0.55 46.15
CA ARG A 57 13.14 1.58 47.07
C ARG A 57 11.82 1.14 47.72
N ARG A 58 10.88 0.55 46.97
CA ARG A 58 9.62 0.02 47.52
C ARG A 58 9.84 -1.14 48.50
N LYS A 59 10.85 -1.99 48.27
CA LYS A 59 11.25 -3.09 49.17
C LYS A 59 11.90 -2.56 50.45
N SER A 60 12.82 -1.60 50.38
CA SER A 60 13.44 -1.01 51.59
C SER A 60 12.42 -0.23 52.45
N PHE A 61 11.47 0.50 51.83
CA PHE A 61 10.33 1.09 52.55
C PHE A 61 9.40 0.06 53.20
N ARG A 62 9.31 -1.18 52.67
CA ARG A 62 8.59 -2.28 53.34
C ARG A 62 9.39 -2.86 54.51
N MET A 63 10.69 -3.06 54.34
CA MET A 63 11.57 -3.67 55.36
C MET A 63 11.65 -2.85 56.65
N MET A 64 11.70 -1.51 56.55
CA MET A 64 11.66 -0.62 57.72
C MET A 64 10.33 -0.68 58.50
N ARG A 65 9.29 -1.33 57.97
CA ARG A 65 7.96 -1.42 58.60
C ARG A 65 7.66 -2.81 59.20
N SER A 66 8.63 -3.74 59.17
CA SER A 66 8.45 -5.14 59.60
C SER A 66 9.47 -5.62 60.64
N MET A 67 10.11 -4.72 61.38
CA MET A 67 11.01 -5.07 62.50
C MET A 67 10.40 -4.66 63.85
N SER A 68 9.57 -5.55 64.40
CA SER A 68 9.15 -5.56 65.81
C SER A 68 8.73 -6.98 66.21
N MET A 69 8.84 -7.32 67.50
CA MET A 69 8.42 -8.59 68.15
C MET A 69 9.22 -9.88 67.84
N GLN A 70 10.46 -9.93 68.37
CA GLN A 70 11.07 -11.00 69.20
C GLN A 70 10.72 -12.51 69.05
N ALA A 71 11.81 -13.29 68.85
CA ALA A 71 12.28 -14.45 69.64
C ALA A 71 11.93 -15.95 69.29
N PRO A 72 12.81 -16.94 69.63
CA PRO A 72 12.80 -18.36 69.17
C PRO A 72 12.83 -19.36 70.37
N PRO A 73 13.39 -20.62 70.35
CA PRO A 73 13.85 -21.57 69.30
C PRO A 73 13.03 -22.92 69.34
N GLU A 74 13.42 -24.20 69.13
CA GLU A 74 14.65 -25.05 68.96
C GLU A 74 14.35 -26.33 68.09
N GLY A 75 15.34 -27.21 67.80
CA GLY A 75 15.11 -28.62 67.39
C GLY A 75 16.14 -29.28 66.42
N GLU A 76 16.46 -30.57 66.61
CA GLU A 76 17.43 -31.41 65.83
C GLU A 76 16.79 -32.72 65.28
N GLY A 77 17.40 -33.58 64.45
CA GLY A 77 18.78 -33.67 63.89
C GLY A 77 18.95 -34.80 62.85
N PRO A 78 20.16 -35.07 62.29
CA PRO A 78 20.36 -35.89 61.07
C PRO A 78 21.07 -37.27 61.26
N PRO A 79 21.03 -38.15 60.24
CA PRO A 79 22.26 -38.62 59.54
C PRO A 79 22.11 -38.61 58.00
N SER A 80 23.11 -38.29 57.16
CA SER A 80 24.43 -38.94 56.89
C SER A 80 24.33 -40.29 56.15
N ALA A 81 25.05 -40.61 55.06
CA ALA A 81 25.82 -39.82 54.07
C ALA A 81 26.24 -40.73 52.88
N ARG A 82 26.65 -40.14 51.73
CA ARG A 82 27.68 -40.65 50.79
C ARG A 82 28.12 -39.56 49.80
N THR A 83 29.26 -39.77 49.13
CA THR A 83 30.19 -38.69 48.72
C THR A 83 30.76 -38.93 47.31
N LEU A 84 31.48 -37.92 46.77
CA LEU A 84 32.36 -37.90 45.57
C LEU A 84 31.65 -37.54 44.25
N MET A 85 32.17 -36.66 43.37
CA MET A 85 33.43 -35.87 43.37
C MET A 85 33.20 -34.38 43.03
N ASP A 86 34.17 -33.54 43.37
CA ASP A 86 34.30 -32.13 42.97
C ASP A 86 35.23 -31.99 41.74
N SER A 87 35.00 -31.00 40.87
CA SER A 87 35.91 -30.57 39.79
C SER A 87 35.55 -29.18 39.24
N SER A 88 36.05 -28.13 39.91
CA SER A 88 36.49 -26.83 39.36
C SER A 88 35.51 -25.93 38.57
N CYS A 89 35.41 -24.67 39.03
CA CYS A 89 34.64 -23.61 38.39
C CYS A 89 35.21 -23.14 37.03
N ALA A 90 34.30 -22.82 36.09
CA ALA A 90 34.50 -21.77 35.10
C ALA A 90 33.60 -20.56 35.44
N GLY A 91 33.94 -19.36 34.97
CA GLY A 91 33.28 -18.12 35.37
C GLY A 91 31.82 -17.97 34.88
N PRO A 92 31.05 -17.01 35.44
CA PRO A 92 29.65 -16.80 35.08
C PRO A 92 29.51 -16.20 33.68
N THR A 93 29.33 -17.05 32.67
CA THR A 93 28.96 -16.64 31.31
C THR A 93 27.57 -16.00 31.30
N SER A 94 27.39 -14.94 30.50
CA SER A 94 26.16 -14.15 30.45
C SER A 94 24.94 -14.95 29.99
N GLN A 95 23.96 -15.16 30.87
CA GLN A 95 22.74 -15.97 30.64
C GLN A 95 21.70 -15.36 29.67
N TRP A 96 22.05 -14.36 28.87
CA TRP A 96 21.08 -13.52 28.14
C TRP A 96 21.28 -13.40 26.62
N GLU A 97 22.07 -14.29 26.01
CA GLU A 97 22.00 -14.55 24.56
C GLU A 97 21.27 -15.87 24.28
N ILE A 98 19.93 -15.86 24.39
CA ILE A 98 19.09 -16.94 23.85
C ILE A 98 18.98 -16.73 22.33
N THR A 99 20.06 -17.04 21.62
CA THR A 99 20.06 -17.11 20.16
C THR A 99 19.16 -18.28 19.75
N PRO A 100 18.06 -18.05 18.99
CA PRO A 100 17.17 -19.13 18.58
C PRO A 100 17.91 -20.12 17.67
N GLU A 101 17.91 -21.39 18.05
CA GLU A 101 18.58 -22.46 17.30
C GLU A 101 17.74 -22.83 16.06
N TYR A 102 18.11 -22.30 14.90
CA TYR A 102 17.39 -22.44 13.62
C TYR A 102 17.50 -23.84 12.98
N GLN A 103 17.15 -24.90 13.72
CA GLN A 103 17.10 -26.26 13.19
C GLN A 103 15.73 -26.55 12.55
N ARG A 104 15.65 -26.46 11.21
CA ARG A 104 14.42 -26.73 10.44
C ARG A 104 14.64 -27.78 9.35
N VAL A 105 13.63 -28.59 9.07
CA VAL A 105 13.66 -29.60 8.01
C VAL A 105 13.61 -28.90 6.65
N THR A 106 14.68 -29.03 5.86
CA THR A 106 14.83 -28.37 4.56
C THR A 106 14.39 -29.29 3.42
N ILE A 107 13.42 -28.83 2.62
CA ILE A 107 12.93 -29.56 1.44
C ILE A 107 13.84 -29.26 0.25
N SER A 108 14.74 -30.20 -0.05
CA SER A 108 15.63 -30.14 -1.20
C SER A 108 14.89 -30.39 -2.52
N GLY A 109 15.52 -29.98 -3.64
CA GLY A 109 14.98 -30.11 -4.99
C GLY A 109 14.13 -28.91 -5.44
N ASP A 110 14.29 -28.53 -6.71
CA ASP A 110 13.55 -27.44 -7.36
C ASP A 110 13.02 -27.81 -8.76
N TYR A 111 13.20 -29.06 -9.17
CA TYR A 111 12.79 -29.55 -10.49
C TYR A 111 11.25 -29.61 -10.62
N CYS A 112 10.72 -29.01 -11.69
CA CYS A 112 9.30 -29.03 -12.01
C CYS A 112 9.03 -30.13 -13.04
N ALA A 113 8.50 -31.27 -12.60
CA ALA A 113 8.39 -32.47 -13.41
C ALA A 113 7.59 -32.30 -14.73
N GLY A 114 8.07 -32.97 -15.78
CA GLY A 114 7.39 -33.09 -17.07
C GLY A 114 7.38 -31.84 -17.94
N ILE A 115 8.37 -30.95 -17.78
CA ILE A 115 8.63 -29.79 -18.65
C ILE A 115 9.85 -30.13 -19.50
N THR A 116 9.90 -29.76 -20.78
CA THR A 116 11.08 -29.99 -21.62
C THR A 116 12.21 -29.00 -21.28
N VAL A 117 13.45 -29.32 -21.68
CA VAL A 117 14.58 -28.40 -21.52
C VAL A 117 14.36 -27.13 -22.36
N ASP A 118 13.80 -27.27 -23.56
CA ASP A 118 13.49 -26.16 -24.47
C ASP A 118 12.41 -25.22 -23.91
N ASP A 119 11.28 -25.77 -23.41
CA ASP A 119 10.22 -24.99 -22.74
C ASP A 119 10.78 -24.22 -21.54
N TYR A 120 11.68 -24.85 -20.78
CA TYR A 120 12.32 -24.28 -19.61
C TYR A 120 13.28 -23.14 -19.99
N GLU A 121 14.12 -23.32 -20.99
CA GLU A 121 15.08 -22.31 -21.43
C GLU A 121 14.39 -21.10 -22.09
N GLN A 122 13.33 -21.34 -22.88
CA GLN A 122 12.46 -20.30 -23.42
C GLN A 122 11.79 -19.48 -22.31
N ALA A 123 11.17 -20.15 -21.33
CA ALA A 123 10.55 -19.49 -20.19
C ALA A 123 11.56 -18.71 -19.34
N ALA A 124 12.76 -19.27 -19.11
CA ALA A 124 13.83 -18.61 -18.39
C ALA A 124 14.29 -17.32 -19.08
N LYS A 125 14.53 -17.36 -20.40
CA LYS A 125 14.92 -16.19 -21.22
C LYS A 125 13.83 -15.11 -21.20
N ALA A 126 12.55 -15.49 -21.34
CA ALA A 126 11.43 -14.56 -21.32
C ALA A 126 11.28 -13.87 -19.95
N LEU A 127 11.30 -14.64 -18.86
CA LEU A 127 11.22 -14.12 -17.49
C LEU A 127 12.40 -13.21 -17.13
N LEU A 128 13.62 -13.57 -17.57
CA LEU A 128 14.82 -12.74 -17.37
C LEU A 128 14.68 -11.39 -18.09
N LYS A 129 14.27 -11.38 -19.37
CA LYS A 129 14.01 -10.14 -20.12
C LYS A 129 12.95 -9.27 -19.43
N ALA A 130 11.86 -9.85 -18.94
CA ALA A 130 10.83 -9.11 -18.21
C ALA A 130 11.33 -8.50 -16.89
N LEU A 131 12.20 -9.20 -16.16
CA LEU A 131 12.82 -8.69 -14.93
C LEU A 131 13.82 -7.56 -15.20
N VAL A 132 14.62 -7.64 -16.28
CA VAL A 132 15.56 -6.57 -16.70
C VAL A 132 14.79 -5.32 -17.15
N ILE A 133 13.75 -5.48 -17.97
CA ILE A 133 12.87 -4.36 -18.34
C ILE A 133 12.26 -3.75 -17.06
N ARG A 134 11.81 -4.55 -16.08
CA ARG A 134 11.33 -3.97 -14.83
C ARG A 134 12.41 -3.27 -14.01
N GLU A 135 13.64 -3.78 -13.94
CA GLU A 135 14.71 -3.12 -13.19
C GLU A 135 14.95 -1.69 -13.71
N LYS A 136 15.01 -1.53 -15.05
CA LYS A 136 15.04 -0.23 -15.75
C LYS A 136 13.94 0.70 -15.23
N TYR A 137 12.66 0.30 -15.32
CA TYR A 137 11.54 1.16 -14.92
C TYR A 137 11.46 1.43 -13.41
N SER A 138 11.93 0.50 -12.56
CA SER A 138 12.05 0.73 -11.11
C SER A 138 13.07 1.84 -10.80
N LYS A 139 14.29 1.70 -11.34
CA LYS A 139 15.42 2.60 -11.03
C LYS A 139 15.18 4.01 -11.54
N LEU A 140 14.60 4.13 -12.73
CA LEU A 140 14.24 5.40 -13.37
C LEU A 140 13.32 6.30 -12.52
N VAL A 141 12.51 5.74 -11.61
CA VAL A 141 11.53 6.51 -10.78
C VAL A 141 11.86 6.48 -9.28
N TYR A 142 12.99 5.87 -8.90
CA TYR A 142 13.33 5.58 -7.49
C TYR A 142 12.31 4.66 -6.78
N HIS A 143 11.65 3.77 -7.53
CA HIS A 143 10.80 2.71 -6.98
C HIS A 143 11.64 1.56 -6.47
N ARG A 144 11.11 0.85 -5.47
CA ARG A 144 11.79 -0.32 -4.89
C ARG A 144 11.96 -1.43 -5.94
N PHE A 145 13.07 -2.15 -5.84
CA PHE A 145 13.32 -3.39 -6.56
C PHE A 145 14.14 -4.31 -5.62
N PRO A 146 13.84 -5.61 -5.50
CA PRO A 146 14.49 -6.43 -4.48
C PRO A 146 16.00 -6.54 -4.71
N ARG A 147 16.75 -6.25 -3.67
CA ARG A 147 18.21 -6.40 -3.60
C ARG A 147 18.66 -7.78 -4.06
N THR A 148 18.03 -8.83 -3.52
CA THR A 148 18.32 -10.22 -3.92
C THR A 148 18.15 -10.43 -5.43
N THR A 149 17.07 -9.92 -6.03
CA THR A 149 16.78 -10.08 -7.47
C THR A 149 17.75 -9.26 -8.32
N ALA A 150 18.10 -8.05 -7.91
CA ALA A 150 19.13 -7.23 -8.59
C ALA A 150 20.51 -7.92 -8.59
N GLN A 151 20.89 -8.58 -7.50
CA GLN A 151 22.12 -9.37 -7.43
C GLN A 151 22.12 -10.52 -8.44
N PHE A 152 20.98 -11.18 -8.70
CA PHE A 152 20.89 -12.24 -9.69
C PHE A 152 20.89 -11.73 -11.13
N LEU A 153 20.23 -10.60 -11.41
CA LEU A 153 20.35 -9.93 -12.73
C LEU A 153 21.80 -9.54 -13.03
N ARG A 154 22.51 -8.91 -12.08
CA ARG A 154 23.92 -8.56 -12.25
C ARG A 154 24.82 -9.78 -12.44
N ARG A 155 24.63 -10.86 -11.67
CA ARG A 155 25.37 -12.12 -11.86
C ARG A 155 25.12 -12.74 -13.23
N ALA A 156 23.89 -12.72 -13.74
CA ALA A 156 23.57 -13.19 -15.10
C ALA A 156 24.22 -12.33 -16.19
N GLU A 157 24.39 -11.03 -15.95
CA GLU A 157 25.16 -10.11 -16.80
C GLU A 157 26.69 -10.20 -16.61
N ASN A 158 27.19 -11.13 -15.79
CA ASN A 158 28.60 -11.24 -15.35
C ASN A 158 29.16 -9.99 -14.63
N LYS A 159 28.28 -9.14 -14.08
CA LYS A 159 28.63 -7.94 -13.30
C LYS A 159 28.59 -8.22 -11.80
N LYS A 160 29.42 -7.48 -11.04
CA LYS A 160 29.26 -7.38 -9.58
C LYS A 160 28.17 -6.36 -9.26
N TRP A 161 27.30 -6.69 -8.32
CA TRP A 161 26.31 -5.78 -7.75
C TRP A 161 26.98 -4.86 -6.71
N SER A 162 26.72 -3.56 -6.74
CA SER A 162 27.16 -2.59 -5.71
C SER A 162 25.97 -2.10 -4.87
N VAL A 163 26.25 -1.44 -3.73
CA VAL A 163 25.20 -0.81 -2.91
C VAL A 163 24.60 0.42 -3.62
N GLU A 164 25.36 1.07 -4.51
CA GLU A 164 24.84 2.18 -5.35
C GLU A 164 23.81 1.69 -6.38
N ASP A 165 23.83 0.39 -6.71
CA ASP A 165 22.83 -0.29 -7.53
C ASP A 165 21.50 -0.50 -6.76
N GLU A 166 21.41 -0.15 -5.46
CA GLU A 166 20.20 -0.24 -4.63
C GLU A 166 19.47 1.09 -4.53
N VAL A 167 18.41 1.24 -5.34
CA VAL A 167 17.61 2.47 -5.35
C VAL A 167 16.38 2.30 -4.45
N LEU A 168 16.31 3.11 -3.39
CA LEU A 168 15.21 3.14 -2.44
C LEU A 168 14.53 4.53 -2.42
N PRO A 169 13.19 4.61 -2.26
CA PRO A 169 12.49 5.88 -2.13
C PRO A 169 12.78 6.50 -0.76
N GLU A 170 13.39 7.68 -0.75
CA GLU A 170 13.68 8.47 0.45
C GLU A 170 12.40 9.07 1.04
N MET A 171 11.90 8.46 2.11
CA MET A 171 10.76 8.98 2.87
C MET A 171 11.23 10.05 3.86
N TYR A 172 10.55 11.20 3.88
CA TYR A 172 10.85 12.26 4.85
C TYR A 172 10.54 11.75 6.28
N PRO A 173 11.52 11.76 7.21
CA PRO A 173 11.35 11.18 8.54
C PRO A 173 10.22 11.86 9.32
N SER A 174 9.56 11.13 10.23
CA SER A 174 8.57 11.75 11.13
C SER A 174 9.30 12.72 12.07
N PRO A 175 8.82 13.97 12.26
CA PRO A 175 9.52 14.96 13.07
C PRO A 175 9.80 14.51 14.51
N ASN A 176 10.97 14.91 15.02
CA ASN A 176 11.37 14.64 16.39
C ASN A 176 10.49 15.40 17.38
N LYS A 177 10.28 14.83 18.57
CA LYS A 177 9.46 15.43 19.64
C LYS A 177 9.97 16.84 19.98
N GLY A 178 9.13 17.85 19.78
CA GLY A 178 9.44 19.26 20.05
C GLY A 178 9.73 20.12 18.81
N VAL A 179 9.87 19.53 17.62
CA VAL A 179 9.93 20.27 16.35
C VAL A 179 8.51 20.47 15.81
N ASP A 180 8.15 21.67 15.34
CA ASP A 180 6.83 21.89 14.71
C ASP A 180 6.76 21.15 13.35
N PRO A 181 5.87 20.15 13.19
CA PRO A 181 5.70 19.43 11.92
C PRO A 181 5.23 20.30 10.75
N TYR A 182 4.75 21.52 11.01
CA TYR A 182 4.29 22.48 9.98
C TYR A 182 5.27 23.65 9.76
N SER A 183 6.47 23.64 10.37
CA SER A 183 7.43 24.74 10.22
C SER A 183 7.78 25.00 8.75
N THR A 184 7.75 26.29 8.38
CA THR A 184 8.16 26.80 7.07
C THR A 184 9.63 27.24 7.04
N GLU A 185 10.41 26.91 8.07
CA GLU A 185 11.85 27.14 8.12
C GLU A 185 12.60 26.12 7.24
N GLY A 186 13.75 26.51 6.69
CA GLY A 186 14.53 25.65 5.79
C GLY A 186 13.83 25.31 4.46
N ILE A 187 12.82 26.07 4.05
CA ILE A 187 12.22 25.95 2.71
C ILE A 187 13.25 26.36 1.64
N PRO A 188 13.56 25.50 0.64
CA PRO A 188 14.53 25.83 -0.41
C PRO A 188 14.12 27.04 -1.26
N GLU A 189 15.12 27.73 -1.80
CA GLU A 189 14.95 28.90 -2.68
C GLU A 189 14.31 28.54 -4.03
N ASP A 190 13.91 29.56 -4.79
CA ASP A 190 13.46 29.36 -6.17
C ASP A 190 14.62 28.95 -7.08
N LEU A 191 14.37 28.07 -8.05
CA LEU A 191 15.32 27.77 -9.13
C LEU A 191 15.07 28.66 -10.37
N HIS A 192 13.97 29.42 -10.39
CA HIS A 192 13.50 30.26 -11.50
C HIS A 192 13.19 29.52 -12.82
N TYR A 193 13.32 28.19 -12.81
CA TYR A 193 13.04 27.30 -13.94
C TYR A 193 11.62 27.47 -14.48
N LYS A 194 11.48 27.47 -15.81
CA LYS A 194 10.20 27.54 -16.50
C LYS A 194 9.65 26.14 -16.77
N LEU A 195 8.33 26.04 -16.84
CA LEU A 195 7.60 24.77 -16.95
C LEU A 195 6.64 24.83 -18.13
N SER A 196 6.60 23.78 -18.94
CA SER A 196 5.66 23.65 -20.05
C SER A 196 5.17 22.20 -20.16
N LEU A 197 3.89 22.00 -20.40
CA LEU A 197 3.35 20.66 -20.70
C LEU A 197 3.46 20.43 -22.21
N LYS A 198 4.15 19.36 -22.62
CA LYS A 198 4.25 18.93 -24.02
C LYS A 198 4.05 17.42 -24.08
N ASP A 199 3.18 16.96 -24.99
CA ASP A 199 2.77 15.56 -25.14
C ASP A 199 2.29 14.92 -23.81
N GLY A 200 1.62 15.75 -22.99
CA GLY A 200 1.20 15.46 -21.63
C GLY A 200 2.31 15.17 -20.62
N VAL A 201 3.57 15.49 -20.89
CA VAL A 201 4.67 15.41 -19.92
C VAL A 201 5.17 16.82 -19.59
N VAL A 202 5.32 17.14 -18.30
CA VAL A 202 5.85 18.43 -17.87
C VAL A 202 7.35 18.48 -18.14
N HIS A 203 7.74 19.33 -19.08
CA HIS A 203 9.12 19.65 -19.41
C HIS A 203 9.58 20.85 -18.56
N VAL A 204 10.80 20.74 -18.04
CA VAL A 204 11.44 21.74 -17.18
C VAL A 204 12.53 22.43 -17.99
N TYR A 205 12.55 23.76 -18.02
CA TYR A 205 13.52 24.58 -18.73
C TYR A 205 14.25 25.45 -17.72
N LYS A 206 15.57 25.63 -17.85
CA LYS A 206 16.33 26.41 -16.88
C LYS A 206 15.99 27.90 -16.95
N ASP A 207 16.00 28.43 -18.16
CA ASP A 207 15.91 29.87 -18.47
C ASP A 207 14.89 30.10 -19.60
N ASP A 208 14.44 31.34 -19.79
CA ASP A 208 13.54 31.70 -20.89
C ASP A 208 14.18 31.45 -22.28
N GLU A 209 15.49 31.59 -22.40
CA GLU A 209 16.22 31.26 -23.64
C GLU A 209 16.15 29.76 -23.96
N ALA A 210 16.29 28.90 -22.94
CA ALA A 210 16.17 27.45 -23.11
C ALA A 210 14.74 27.04 -23.49
N LEU A 211 13.73 27.75 -22.99
CA LEU A 211 12.33 27.58 -23.40
C LEU A 211 12.11 27.99 -24.87
N GLN A 212 12.69 29.11 -25.32
CA GLN A 212 12.62 29.57 -26.72
C GLN A 212 13.37 28.64 -27.70
N GLN A 213 14.50 28.06 -27.27
CA GLN A 213 15.28 27.09 -28.07
C GLN A 213 14.74 25.65 -27.97
N GLU A 214 13.63 25.45 -27.26
CA GLU A 214 13.02 24.16 -26.95
C GLU A 214 13.97 23.12 -26.33
N GLN A 215 15.00 23.55 -25.58
CA GLN A 215 15.97 22.68 -24.92
C GLN A 215 15.59 22.41 -23.45
N PRO A 216 14.88 21.31 -23.12
CA PRO A 216 14.55 20.97 -21.74
C PRO A 216 15.80 20.58 -20.93
N HIS A 217 15.76 20.85 -19.63
CA HIS A 217 16.70 20.30 -18.66
C HIS A 217 16.64 18.77 -18.67
N SER A 218 17.80 18.12 -18.66
CA SER A 218 17.92 16.66 -18.86
C SER A 218 17.37 15.88 -17.66
N LEU A 219 16.09 15.54 -17.75
CA LEU A 219 15.36 14.66 -16.85
C LEU A 219 14.86 13.49 -17.71
N PRO A 220 15.41 12.27 -17.56
CA PRO A 220 15.03 11.16 -18.42
C PRO A 220 13.57 10.75 -18.21
N TYR A 221 12.96 10.14 -19.21
CA TYR A 221 11.77 9.29 -19.11
C TYR A 221 11.70 8.36 -20.33
N PRO A 222 11.06 7.17 -20.24
CA PRO A 222 10.79 6.37 -21.42
C PRO A 222 9.71 7.05 -22.26
N ASP A 223 10.00 7.25 -23.54
CA ASP A 223 9.06 7.77 -24.52
C ASP A 223 7.92 6.76 -24.84
N LEU A 224 6.92 7.23 -25.59
CA LEU A 224 5.72 6.46 -25.91
C LEU A 224 6.02 5.22 -26.76
N GLU A 225 7.00 5.27 -27.65
CA GLU A 225 7.37 4.17 -28.54
C GLU A 225 8.16 3.11 -27.77
N THR A 226 9.19 3.51 -27.01
CA THR A 226 9.92 2.62 -26.08
C THR A 226 8.95 1.92 -25.12
N PHE A 227 8.00 2.66 -24.53
CA PHE A 227 7.02 2.07 -23.62
C PHE A 227 6.05 1.12 -24.33
N ALA A 228 5.57 1.46 -25.53
CA ALA A 228 4.73 0.56 -26.32
C ALA A 228 5.47 -0.73 -26.72
N ILE A 229 6.76 -0.65 -27.05
CA ILE A 229 7.61 -1.81 -27.38
C ILE A 229 7.86 -2.67 -26.12
N ASP A 230 8.24 -2.06 -25.00
CA ASP A 230 8.45 -2.76 -23.73
C ASP A 230 7.15 -3.45 -23.25
N LEU A 231 5.99 -2.78 -23.35
CA LEU A 231 4.68 -3.35 -23.04
C LEU A 231 4.31 -4.49 -23.99
N SER A 232 4.59 -4.35 -25.29
CA SER A 232 4.34 -5.40 -26.29
C SER A 232 5.16 -6.67 -26.01
N HIS A 233 6.42 -6.53 -25.59
CA HIS A 233 7.24 -7.65 -25.15
C HIS A 233 6.63 -8.39 -23.95
N ILE A 234 6.12 -7.66 -22.95
CA ILE A 234 5.46 -8.27 -21.79
C ILE A 234 4.15 -8.96 -22.19
N LEU A 235 3.34 -8.35 -23.06
CA LEU A 235 2.09 -8.95 -23.55
C LEU A 235 2.34 -10.22 -24.36
N ALA A 236 3.36 -10.25 -25.22
CA ALA A 236 3.76 -11.44 -25.97
C ALA A 236 4.17 -12.60 -25.04
N MET A 237 4.95 -12.31 -23.99
CA MET A 237 5.31 -13.31 -22.96
C MET A 237 4.08 -13.88 -22.23
N ILE A 238 3.01 -13.09 -21.99
CA ILE A 238 1.79 -13.60 -21.35
C ILE A 238 1.03 -14.58 -22.26
N ALA A 239 1.07 -14.35 -23.57
CA ALA A 239 0.44 -15.21 -24.58
C ALA A 239 1.22 -16.52 -24.79
N ASP A 240 2.51 -16.57 -24.45
CA ASP A 240 3.38 -17.71 -24.70
C ASP A 240 2.97 -18.97 -23.92
N GLY A 241 2.67 -20.05 -24.66
CA GLY A 241 2.21 -21.33 -24.14
C GLY A 241 3.22 -22.03 -23.22
N PRO A 242 4.48 -22.24 -23.65
CA PRO A 242 5.57 -22.76 -22.82
C PRO A 242 5.76 -21.97 -21.52
N THR A 243 5.97 -20.64 -21.59
CA THR A 243 6.18 -19.80 -20.42
C THR A 243 4.99 -19.85 -19.45
N LYS A 244 3.75 -19.85 -19.96
CA LYS A 244 2.53 -19.96 -19.15
C LYS A 244 2.42 -21.31 -18.45
N THR A 245 2.81 -22.39 -19.13
CA THR A 245 2.80 -23.76 -18.61
C THR A 245 3.88 -23.96 -17.53
N TYR A 246 5.10 -23.47 -17.79
CA TYR A 246 6.19 -23.42 -16.81
C TYR A 246 5.78 -22.63 -15.55
N CYS A 247 5.26 -21.41 -15.72
CA CYS A 247 4.85 -20.58 -14.58
C CYS A 247 3.71 -21.20 -13.77
N HIS A 248 2.75 -21.87 -14.41
CA HIS A 248 1.72 -22.61 -13.68
C HIS A 248 2.32 -23.73 -12.83
N ARG A 249 3.15 -24.61 -13.42
CA ARG A 249 3.75 -25.74 -12.68
C ARG A 249 4.70 -25.28 -11.59
N ARG A 250 5.53 -24.25 -11.82
CA ARG A 250 6.42 -23.69 -10.79
C ARG A 250 5.64 -23.09 -9.62
N LEU A 251 4.51 -22.42 -9.88
CA LEU A 251 3.63 -21.92 -8.80
C LEU A 251 2.96 -23.05 -8.01
N SER A 252 2.45 -24.10 -8.68
CA SER A 252 1.91 -25.28 -8.00
C SER A 252 2.98 -25.96 -7.13
N PHE A 253 4.19 -26.14 -7.66
CA PHE A 253 5.32 -26.71 -6.94
C PHE A 253 5.71 -25.87 -5.72
N LEU A 254 5.83 -24.55 -5.86
CA LEU A 254 6.14 -23.64 -4.73
C LEU A 254 5.04 -23.67 -3.65
N GLY A 255 3.77 -23.75 -4.05
CA GLY A 255 2.65 -23.93 -3.10
C GLY A 255 2.78 -25.25 -2.32
N SER A 256 2.96 -26.38 -3.01
CA SER A 256 3.15 -27.69 -2.34
C SER A 256 4.42 -27.74 -1.48
N LYS A 257 5.51 -27.09 -1.90
CA LYS A 257 6.76 -26.98 -1.12
C LYS A 257 6.55 -26.16 0.16
N PHE A 258 5.71 -25.12 0.12
CA PHE A 258 5.33 -24.37 1.32
C PHE A 258 4.42 -25.17 2.25
N SER A 259 3.37 -25.84 1.75
CA SER A 259 2.52 -26.69 2.60
C SER A 259 3.27 -27.88 3.22
N LEU A 260 4.28 -28.43 2.52
CA LEU A 260 5.15 -29.44 3.12
C LEU A 260 6.12 -28.83 4.16
N HIS A 261 6.58 -27.60 3.97
CA HIS A 261 7.38 -26.88 5.00
C HIS A 261 6.55 -26.66 6.26
N GLU A 262 5.31 -26.18 6.11
CA GLU A 262 4.34 -26.01 7.19
C GLU A 262 4.16 -27.31 7.98
N MET A 263 3.79 -28.42 7.33
CA MET A 263 3.62 -29.73 7.97
C MET A 263 4.87 -30.28 8.67
N LEU A 264 6.08 -29.85 8.29
CA LEU A 264 7.34 -30.33 8.88
C LEU A 264 7.89 -29.40 9.97
N ASN A 265 7.59 -28.09 9.91
CA ASN A 265 8.25 -27.07 10.72
C ASN A 265 7.31 -26.24 11.61
N GLU A 266 5.98 -26.38 11.51
CA GLU A 266 5.00 -25.61 12.33
C GLU A 266 5.34 -25.64 13.83
N MET A 267 5.63 -26.82 14.39
CA MET A 267 5.94 -26.97 15.81
C MET A 267 7.29 -26.33 16.21
N ALA A 268 8.25 -26.23 15.27
CA ALA A 268 9.51 -25.53 15.49
C ALA A 268 9.28 -24.01 15.45
N GLU A 269 8.59 -23.49 14.43
CA GLU A 269 8.27 -22.06 14.31
C GLU A 269 7.38 -21.56 15.45
N LEU A 270 6.45 -22.39 15.95
CA LEU A 270 5.64 -22.11 17.13
C LEU A 270 6.46 -22.14 18.45
N LYS A 271 7.52 -22.96 18.53
CA LYS A 271 8.46 -22.96 19.66
C LYS A 271 9.35 -21.71 19.64
N GLU A 272 9.88 -21.36 18.47
CA GLU A 272 10.65 -20.12 18.24
C GLU A 272 9.81 -18.89 18.65
N LEU A 273 8.57 -18.78 18.14
CA LEU A 273 7.65 -17.68 18.50
C LEU A 273 7.39 -17.59 20.01
N LYS A 274 7.33 -18.73 20.72
CA LYS A 274 7.15 -18.77 22.18
C LYS A 274 8.41 -18.42 22.97
N SER A 275 9.62 -18.59 22.39
CA SER A 275 10.86 -18.16 23.03
C SER A 275 11.07 -16.64 23.00
N VAL A 276 10.54 -15.94 22.00
CA VAL A 276 10.66 -14.47 21.91
C VAL A 276 9.59 -13.79 22.75
N SER A 277 9.88 -13.60 24.03
CA SER A 277 8.98 -12.92 24.97
C SER A 277 8.60 -11.52 24.48
N HIS A 278 7.37 -11.11 24.78
CA HIS A 278 6.77 -9.82 24.39
C HIS A 278 6.64 -9.53 22.87
N ARG A 279 6.97 -10.46 21.96
CA ARG A 279 6.66 -10.34 20.51
C ARG A 279 5.50 -11.22 20.07
N ASP A 280 4.31 -10.86 20.54
CA ASP A 280 3.05 -11.46 20.08
C ASP A 280 2.44 -10.69 18.88
N PHE A 281 1.25 -11.10 18.44
CA PHE A 281 0.52 -10.41 17.38
C PHE A 281 0.21 -8.93 17.72
N TYR A 282 0.05 -8.56 18.99
CA TYR A 282 -0.30 -7.18 19.36
C TYR A 282 0.92 -6.24 19.36
N ASN A 283 2.11 -6.76 19.68
CA ASN A 283 3.36 -6.00 19.75
C ASN A 283 4.17 -5.96 18.44
N VAL A 284 3.69 -6.60 17.37
CA VAL A 284 4.26 -6.47 16.01
C VAL A 284 3.68 -5.23 15.31
N ARG A 285 4.57 -4.39 14.75
CA ARG A 285 4.19 -3.21 13.96
C ARG A 285 3.50 -3.62 12.65
N LYS A 286 2.35 -3.02 12.35
CA LYS A 286 1.51 -3.29 11.17
C LYS A 286 1.16 -1.97 10.48
N VAL A 287 1.14 -1.97 9.14
CA VAL A 287 0.78 -0.81 8.33
C VAL A 287 -0.41 -1.18 7.44
N ASP A 288 -1.54 -0.50 7.59
CA ASP A 288 -2.57 -0.51 6.55
C ASP A 288 -2.09 0.37 5.39
N THR A 289 -1.82 -0.27 4.25
CA THR A 289 -1.33 0.38 3.02
C THR A 289 -2.42 0.56 1.96
N HIS A 290 -3.67 0.18 2.25
CA HIS A 290 -4.81 0.32 1.34
C HIS A 290 -6.12 0.68 2.04
N ILE A 291 -6.13 1.89 2.59
CA ILE A 291 -7.33 2.52 3.14
C ILE A 291 -7.61 3.84 2.41
N HIS A 292 -8.90 4.17 2.22
CA HIS A 292 -9.33 5.46 1.66
C HIS A 292 -9.73 6.39 2.81
N ALA A 293 -9.36 7.66 2.77
CA ALA A 293 -9.56 8.57 3.90
C ALA A 293 -11.05 8.75 4.27
N ALA A 294 -11.95 8.78 3.28
CA ALA A 294 -13.41 8.82 3.51
C ALA A 294 -14.00 7.52 4.12
N ALA A 295 -13.18 6.47 4.28
CA ALA A 295 -13.56 5.14 4.75
C ALA A 295 -12.73 4.67 5.96
N CYS A 296 -11.85 5.51 6.54
CA CYS A 296 -10.95 5.11 7.63
C CYS A 296 -11.60 5.11 9.02
N MET A 297 -12.84 5.61 9.13
CA MET A 297 -13.60 5.72 10.38
C MET A 297 -14.59 4.55 10.55
N ASN A 298 -14.81 4.14 11.80
CA ASN A 298 -15.85 3.17 12.13
C ASN A 298 -17.25 3.80 11.89
N GLN A 299 -18.17 3.02 11.31
CA GLN A 299 -19.56 3.39 11.07
C GLN A 299 -20.26 3.93 12.32
N LYS A 300 -20.01 3.29 13.48
CA LYS A 300 -20.56 3.72 14.77
C LYS A 300 -20.03 5.11 15.17
N HIS A 301 -18.75 5.38 14.94
CA HIS A 301 -18.18 6.70 15.22
C HIS A 301 -18.79 7.76 14.29
N LEU A 302 -18.88 7.50 12.99
CA LEU A 302 -19.52 8.41 12.04
C LEU A 302 -20.97 8.73 12.43
N LEU A 303 -21.75 7.73 12.87
CA LEU A 303 -23.11 7.94 13.35
C LEU A 303 -23.15 8.85 14.58
N SER A 304 -22.38 8.53 15.62
CA SER A 304 -22.33 9.34 16.84
C SER A 304 -21.78 10.75 16.61
N PHE A 305 -20.88 10.92 15.64
CA PHE A 305 -20.39 12.23 15.22
C PHE A 305 -21.49 13.05 14.56
N ILE A 306 -22.22 12.49 13.58
CA ILE A 306 -23.35 13.15 12.91
C ILE A 306 -24.45 13.57 13.92
N GLN A 307 -24.74 12.72 14.90
CA GLN A 307 -25.69 13.02 15.96
C GLN A 307 -25.18 14.12 16.90
N SER A 308 -23.89 14.14 17.23
CA SER A 308 -23.29 15.19 18.08
C SER A 308 -23.17 16.54 17.38
N THR A 309 -22.77 16.57 16.09
CA THR A 309 -22.74 17.82 15.31
C THR A 309 -24.14 18.36 15.05
N TYR A 310 -25.15 17.51 14.87
CA TYR A 310 -26.53 17.99 14.81
C TYR A 310 -26.99 18.60 16.13
N HIS A 311 -26.66 17.98 17.27
CA HIS A 311 -27.03 18.52 18.58
C HIS A 311 -26.37 19.87 18.91
N ASN A 312 -25.10 20.05 18.50
CA ASN A 312 -24.30 21.22 18.86
C ASN A 312 -24.36 22.35 17.80
N ASP A 313 -24.31 22.00 16.51
CA ASP A 313 -24.11 22.91 15.37
C ASP A 313 -25.35 23.02 14.45
N ALA A 314 -26.56 22.66 14.91
CA ALA A 314 -27.79 22.58 14.07
C ALA A 314 -28.00 23.78 13.12
N GLU A 315 -27.84 25.00 13.63
CA GLU A 315 -28.10 26.24 12.89
C GLU A 315 -26.88 26.72 12.07
N ARG A 316 -25.76 25.99 12.09
CA ARG A 316 -24.56 26.32 11.32
C ARG A 316 -24.81 26.14 9.82
N VAL A 317 -24.42 27.12 9.01
CA VAL A 317 -24.43 27.01 7.54
C VAL A 317 -23.34 26.04 7.10
N VAL A 318 -23.74 24.94 6.45
CA VAL A 318 -22.84 23.84 6.05
C VAL A 318 -22.80 23.58 4.54
N LEU A 319 -23.74 24.13 3.78
CA LEU A 319 -23.89 23.90 2.35
C LEU A 319 -24.33 25.18 1.63
N GLU A 320 -23.88 25.36 0.40
CA GLU A 320 -24.38 26.39 -0.52
C GLU A 320 -24.75 25.73 -1.85
N LYS A 321 -26.02 25.83 -2.25
CA LYS A 321 -26.54 25.36 -3.55
C LYS A 321 -27.45 26.42 -4.14
N ASP A 322 -27.32 26.69 -5.44
CA ASP A 322 -28.16 27.66 -6.16
C ASP A 322 -28.17 29.06 -5.53
N ASN A 323 -27.00 29.52 -5.05
CA ASN A 323 -26.78 30.73 -4.23
C ASN A 323 -27.62 30.81 -2.94
N LYS A 324 -28.18 29.69 -2.48
CA LYS A 324 -28.84 29.55 -1.18
C LYS A 324 -27.94 28.82 -0.21
N LYS A 325 -27.65 29.50 0.89
CA LYS A 325 -26.96 28.96 2.06
C LYS A 325 -27.96 28.17 2.90
N LEU A 326 -27.60 26.94 3.25
CA LEU A 326 -28.43 26.02 4.02
C LEU A 326 -27.76 25.67 5.35
N THR A 327 -28.53 25.70 6.43
CA THR A 327 -28.10 25.21 7.74
C THR A 327 -28.08 23.68 7.79
N LEU A 328 -27.36 23.10 8.74
CA LEU A 328 -27.34 21.64 8.95
C LEU A 328 -28.75 21.09 9.20
N LYS A 329 -29.57 21.84 9.95
CA LYS A 329 -31.00 21.61 10.20
C LYS A 329 -31.85 21.63 8.93
N GLU A 330 -31.64 22.61 8.05
CA GLU A 330 -32.33 22.67 6.75
C GLU A 330 -31.94 21.52 5.81
N VAL A 331 -30.68 21.08 5.86
CA VAL A 331 -30.22 19.91 5.10
C VAL A 331 -30.93 18.63 5.57
N PHE A 332 -31.04 18.38 6.88
CA PHE A 332 -31.78 17.22 7.39
C PHE A 332 -33.29 17.31 7.13
N ALA A 333 -33.89 18.49 7.27
CA ALA A 333 -35.30 18.72 6.92
C ALA A 333 -35.57 18.44 5.42
N LYS A 334 -34.67 18.89 4.52
CA LYS A 334 -34.75 18.60 3.08
C LYS A 334 -34.62 17.10 2.77
N LEU A 335 -33.81 16.36 3.52
CA LEU A 335 -33.65 14.91 3.41
C LEU A 335 -34.79 14.11 4.07
N LYS A 336 -35.71 14.76 4.78
CA LYS A 336 -36.86 14.17 5.48
C LYS A 336 -36.48 13.04 6.44
N LYS A 337 -35.36 13.18 7.16
CA LYS A 337 -34.87 12.21 8.14
C LYS A 337 -34.32 12.93 9.36
N ASP A 338 -34.71 12.48 10.55
CA ASP A 338 -34.12 12.95 11.79
C ASP A 338 -32.78 12.23 12.07
N PRO A 339 -31.73 12.93 12.55
CA PRO A 339 -30.44 12.32 12.89
C PRO A 339 -30.49 11.26 14.00
N TYR A 340 -31.48 11.28 14.89
CA TYR A 340 -31.66 10.26 15.92
C TYR A 340 -32.37 8.99 15.40
N ASP A 341 -33.14 9.10 14.31
CA ASP A 341 -33.70 7.94 13.57
C ASP A 341 -32.64 7.23 12.70
N LEU A 342 -31.43 7.77 12.58
CA LEU A 342 -30.35 7.14 11.82
C LEU A 342 -29.76 5.95 12.60
N THR A 343 -29.81 4.77 11.97
CA THR A 343 -29.12 3.57 12.43
C THR A 343 -27.81 3.37 11.66
N VAL A 344 -26.95 2.47 12.16
CA VAL A 344 -25.71 2.06 11.46
C VAL A 344 -26.03 1.53 10.06
N ASP A 345 -27.06 0.70 9.93
CA ASP A 345 -27.48 0.13 8.63
C ASP A 345 -28.04 1.21 7.68
N SER A 346 -28.65 2.28 8.23
CA SER A 346 -29.16 3.40 7.43
C SER A 346 -28.08 4.23 6.76
N LEU A 347 -26.80 4.09 7.18
CA LEU A 347 -25.67 4.82 6.61
C LEU A 347 -25.04 4.14 5.38
N ASP A 348 -25.39 2.89 5.06
CA ASP A 348 -24.88 2.03 3.95
C ASP A 348 -23.35 1.85 3.84
N VAL A 349 -22.59 2.33 4.84
CA VAL A 349 -21.12 2.28 4.92
C VAL A 349 -20.53 0.86 5.14
N HIS A 350 -21.28 -0.19 4.83
CA HIS A 350 -20.88 -1.59 5.00
C HIS A 350 -19.78 -1.99 4.02
N ALA A 351 -18.58 -2.28 4.53
CA ALA A 351 -17.66 -3.20 3.88
C ALA A 351 -18.32 -4.59 3.83
N ARG A 352 -19.16 -4.82 2.79
CA ARG A 352 -19.79 -6.12 2.54
C ARG A 352 -18.69 -7.18 2.45
N GLN A 353 -18.67 -8.05 3.44
CA GLN A 353 -18.00 -9.34 3.36
C GLN A 353 -18.40 -10.02 2.05
N LEU A 354 -17.42 -10.57 1.33
CA LEU A 354 -17.70 -11.67 0.41
C LEU A 354 -18.31 -12.83 1.21
N GLU A 355 -19.17 -13.62 0.56
CA GLU A 355 -19.86 -14.77 1.17
C GLU A 355 -18.88 -15.65 1.99
N PRO A 356 -19.26 -16.14 3.18
CA PRO A 356 -18.42 -17.01 3.99
C PRO A 356 -17.81 -18.15 3.17
N LEU A 357 -16.55 -18.50 3.47
CA LEU A 357 -15.76 -19.45 2.68
C LEU A 357 -16.51 -20.78 2.47
N ASP A 358 -17.27 -21.22 3.47
CA ASP A 358 -18.10 -22.43 3.46
C ASP A 358 -19.14 -22.43 2.32
N ARG A 359 -19.74 -21.27 2.00
CA ARG A 359 -20.69 -21.12 0.89
C ARG A 359 -19.99 -21.08 -0.46
N LEU A 360 -18.79 -20.52 -0.55
CA LEU A 360 -17.96 -20.60 -1.76
C LEU A 360 -17.51 -22.05 -2.01
N VAL A 361 -17.13 -22.77 -0.96
CA VAL A 361 -16.79 -24.20 -1.01
C VAL A 361 -18.02 -25.03 -1.40
N ALA A 362 -19.20 -24.79 -0.81
CA ALA A 362 -20.44 -25.48 -1.20
C ALA A 362 -20.83 -25.21 -2.67
N ARG A 363 -20.58 -23.99 -3.16
CA ARG A 363 -20.83 -23.61 -4.56
C ARG A 363 -19.84 -24.28 -5.52
N LEU A 364 -18.55 -24.26 -5.22
CA LEU A 364 -17.53 -24.96 -6.00
C LEU A 364 -17.72 -26.49 -5.96
N ALA A 365 -18.15 -27.06 -4.83
CA ALA A 365 -18.47 -28.48 -4.71
C ALA A 365 -19.70 -28.87 -5.53
N SER A 366 -20.74 -28.04 -5.56
CA SER A 366 -21.93 -28.29 -6.39
C SER A 366 -21.67 -28.07 -7.88
N GLU A 367 -20.87 -27.07 -8.26
CA GLU A 367 -20.40 -26.88 -9.64
C GLU A 367 -19.47 -28.03 -10.10
N TRP A 368 -18.59 -28.54 -9.22
CA TRP A 368 -17.73 -29.72 -9.50
C TRP A 368 -18.54 -31.02 -9.63
N LEU A 369 -19.53 -31.24 -8.75
CA LEU A 369 -20.48 -32.36 -8.86
C LEU A 369 -21.29 -32.29 -10.16
N LEU A 370 -21.75 -31.09 -10.56
CA LEU A 370 -22.49 -30.88 -11.80
C LEU A 370 -21.59 -31.13 -13.02
N PHE A 371 -20.33 -30.70 -12.98
CA PHE A 371 -19.33 -30.97 -14.03
C PHE A 371 -19.05 -32.47 -14.19
N HIS A 372 -18.85 -33.20 -13.08
CA HIS A 372 -18.69 -34.66 -13.11
C HIS A 372 -19.96 -35.40 -13.57
N ALA A 373 -21.15 -34.95 -13.19
CA ALA A 373 -22.42 -35.49 -13.66
C ALA A 373 -22.63 -35.24 -15.17
N THR A 374 -22.18 -34.10 -15.68
CA THR A 374 -22.25 -33.74 -17.10
C THR A 374 -21.27 -34.57 -17.92
N MET A 375 -20.01 -34.71 -17.51
CA MET A 375 -19.06 -35.60 -18.19
C MET A 375 -19.51 -37.07 -18.20
N ARG A 376 -20.13 -37.56 -17.11
CA ARG A 376 -20.72 -38.92 -17.08
C ARG A 376 -21.97 -39.10 -17.96
N ARG A 377 -22.56 -38.03 -18.48
CA ARG A 377 -23.70 -38.09 -19.43
C ARG A 377 -23.31 -37.93 -20.90
N SER A 378 -22.05 -37.61 -21.23
CA SER A 378 -21.59 -37.41 -22.61
C SER A 378 -21.48 -38.69 -23.47
N VAL A 379 -22.11 -39.80 -23.06
CA VAL A 379 -22.08 -41.09 -23.79
C VAL A 379 -23.48 -41.72 -23.87
N ARG A 380 -24.49 -40.98 -24.35
CA ARG A 380 -25.66 -41.53 -25.06
C ARG A 380 -26.54 -40.45 -25.71
N SER A 381 -27.07 -40.79 -26.89
CA SER A 381 -28.21 -40.19 -27.63
C SER A 381 -28.23 -38.66 -27.84
N ARG A 382 -28.24 -38.27 -29.12
CA ARG A 382 -28.88 -37.03 -29.58
C ARG A 382 -30.38 -37.12 -29.28
N ASP A 383 -31.03 -36.03 -28.88
CA ASP A 383 -32.07 -35.42 -29.73
C ASP A 383 -32.45 -33.99 -29.32
N ARG A 384 -33.28 -33.32 -30.12
CA ARG A 384 -33.71 -31.93 -29.93
C ARG A 384 -34.87 -31.81 -28.93
N HIS A 385 -34.87 -30.77 -28.10
CA HIS A 385 -35.98 -29.82 -27.87
C HIS A 385 -35.52 -28.73 -26.87
N SER A 386 -36.01 -27.49 -27.01
CA SER A 386 -35.56 -26.34 -26.22
C SER A 386 -36.70 -25.73 -25.38
N PRO A 387 -36.71 -25.90 -24.05
CA PRO A 387 -37.57 -25.14 -23.14
C PRO A 387 -36.98 -23.74 -22.90
N GLY A 388 -37.79 -22.70 -23.04
CA GLY A 388 -37.36 -21.32 -22.74
C GLY A 388 -37.19 -21.10 -21.24
N PHE A 389 -36.02 -20.62 -20.82
CA PHE A 389 -35.80 -20.16 -19.45
C PHE A 389 -36.31 -18.74 -19.27
N LEU A 390 -37.17 -18.52 -18.26
CA LEU A 390 -37.57 -17.18 -17.82
C LEU A 390 -36.36 -16.45 -17.21
N PRO A 391 -36.11 -15.17 -17.55
CA PRO A 391 -35.01 -14.41 -16.98
C PRO A 391 -35.35 -13.98 -15.55
N LEU A 392 -35.01 -14.82 -14.56
CA LEU A 392 -34.88 -14.37 -13.17
C LEU A 392 -33.86 -13.23 -13.11
N GLN A 393 -34.29 -12.05 -12.65
CA GLN A 393 -33.48 -10.84 -12.61
C GLN A 393 -32.37 -10.91 -11.54
N GLY A 394 -31.30 -11.63 -11.86
CA GLY A 394 -30.00 -11.48 -11.21
C GLY A 394 -29.51 -10.05 -11.40
N ARG A 395 -29.67 -9.20 -10.38
CA ARG A 395 -29.26 -7.80 -10.42
C ARG A 395 -27.76 -7.70 -10.74
N GLN A 396 -27.42 -7.06 -11.85
CA GLN A 396 -26.03 -6.85 -12.28
C GLN A 396 -25.26 -6.06 -11.21
N THR A 397 -24.24 -6.69 -10.62
CA THR A 397 -23.46 -6.14 -9.48
C THR A 397 -22.01 -5.78 -9.84
N PHE A 398 -21.67 -5.72 -11.12
CA PHE A 398 -20.34 -5.33 -11.62
C PHE A 398 -20.29 -3.88 -12.13
N HIS A 399 -20.60 -2.94 -11.23
CA HIS A 399 -20.34 -1.51 -11.37
C HIS A 399 -19.90 -1.01 -9.98
N ARG A 400 -18.59 -0.87 -9.73
CA ARG A 400 -17.99 -0.78 -8.39
C ARG A 400 -17.54 0.62 -7.97
N PHE A 401 -17.02 1.50 -8.84
CA PHE A 401 -16.46 2.79 -8.39
C PHE A 401 -17.52 3.87 -8.13
N ASP A 402 -18.53 3.97 -8.99
CA ASP A 402 -19.68 4.85 -8.74
C ASP A 402 -20.45 4.39 -7.50
N LYS A 403 -20.56 3.07 -7.31
CA LYS A 403 -21.08 2.48 -6.06
C LYS A 403 -20.14 2.66 -4.88
N PHE A 404 -18.82 2.72 -5.04
CA PHE A 404 -17.90 3.02 -3.93
C PHE A 404 -18.16 4.43 -3.39
N ASN A 405 -18.31 5.41 -4.27
CA ASN A 405 -18.68 6.77 -3.88
C ASN A 405 -20.08 6.83 -3.22
N ALA A 406 -21.06 6.09 -3.74
CA ALA A 406 -22.42 6.02 -3.17
C ALA A 406 -22.50 5.25 -1.83
N LYS A 407 -21.68 4.23 -1.64
CA LYS A 407 -21.54 3.40 -0.41
C LYS A 407 -20.93 4.17 0.77
N TYR A 408 -20.30 5.32 0.49
CA TYR A 408 -19.93 6.31 1.51
C TYR A 408 -20.73 7.61 1.35
N ASN A 409 -21.94 7.57 0.76
CA ASN A 409 -22.96 8.59 1.00
C ASN A 409 -23.71 8.22 2.28
N PRO A 410 -23.52 8.94 3.40
CA PRO A 410 -24.35 8.74 4.58
C PRO A 410 -25.81 8.86 4.18
N VAL A 411 -26.63 7.87 4.54
CA VAL A 411 -28.08 7.91 4.32
C VAL A 411 -28.48 7.90 2.82
N GLY A 412 -27.53 7.59 1.92
CA GLY A 412 -27.67 7.69 0.46
C GLY A 412 -27.56 9.12 -0.10
N ALA A 413 -27.40 10.13 0.75
CA ALA A 413 -27.40 11.54 0.38
C ALA A 413 -26.00 12.04 -0.05
N SER A 414 -25.92 12.66 -1.24
CA SER A 414 -24.67 13.28 -1.72
C SER A 414 -24.20 14.44 -0.83
N GLU A 415 -25.18 15.16 -0.26
CA GLU A 415 -25.04 16.31 0.62
C GLU A 415 -24.31 15.95 1.92
N LEU A 416 -24.71 14.86 2.58
CA LEU A 416 -24.07 14.45 3.83
C LEU A 416 -22.62 13.98 3.59
N ARG A 417 -22.35 13.36 2.44
CA ARG A 417 -20.98 13.02 2.04
C ARG A 417 -20.13 14.27 1.80
N GLU A 418 -20.70 15.26 1.16
CA GLU A 418 -20.05 16.55 0.88
C GLU A 418 -19.73 17.31 2.18
N ILE A 419 -20.63 17.30 3.16
CA ILE A 419 -20.47 17.96 4.46
C ILE A 419 -19.46 17.22 5.36
N TYR A 420 -19.58 15.89 5.51
CA TYR A 420 -18.82 15.13 6.51
C TYR A 420 -17.59 14.39 5.98
N LEU A 421 -17.51 14.08 4.68
CA LEU A 421 -16.52 13.14 4.11
C LEU A 421 -15.72 13.71 2.94
N LYS A 422 -15.63 15.05 2.83
CA LYS A 422 -14.75 15.76 1.89
C LYS A 422 -13.86 16.79 2.60
N THR A 423 -12.68 17.03 2.02
CA THR A 423 -11.75 18.11 2.37
C THR A 423 -12.16 19.47 1.77
N ASP A 424 -12.75 19.44 0.58
CA ASP A 424 -13.14 20.59 -0.24
C ASP A 424 -14.68 20.73 -0.19
N ASN A 425 -15.18 21.61 0.68
CA ASN A 425 -16.60 21.92 0.90
C ASN A 425 -16.77 23.33 1.53
N TYR A 426 -18.02 23.79 1.74
CA TYR A 426 -18.33 25.14 2.28
C TYR A 426 -17.67 25.41 3.65
N ILE A 427 -17.53 24.39 4.51
CA ILE A 427 -16.88 24.50 5.83
C ILE A 427 -15.38 24.14 5.80
N ASN A 428 -14.75 24.16 4.62
CA ASN A 428 -13.31 23.88 4.44
C ASN A 428 -12.87 22.55 5.10
N GLY A 429 -13.71 21.52 5.00
CA GLY A 429 -13.42 20.14 5.44
C GLY A 429 -13.25 19.96 6.94
N GLU A 430 -13.74 20.88 7.77
CA GLU A 430 -13.57 20.88 9.24
C GLU A 430 -14.18 19.65 9.93
N TYR A 431 -15.37 19.21 9.53
CA TYR A 431 -16.00 17.99 10.07
C TYR A 431 -15.24 16.72 9.64
N PHE A 432 -14.77 16.67 8.39
CA PHE A 432 -13.97 15.53 7.90
C PHE A 432 -12.60 15.44 8.59
N ALA A 433 -11.98 16.58 8.88
CA ALA A 433 -10.79 16.63 9.72
C ALA A 433 -11.10 16.15 11.14
N SER A 434 -12.15 16.67 11.78
CA SER A 434 -12.53 16.34 13.16
C SER A 434 -12.89 14.87 13.37
N LEU A 435 -13.42 14.18 12.33
CA LEU A 435 -13.64 12.73 12.31
C LEU A 435 -12.33 11.91 12.32
N ILE A 436 -11.23 12.49 11.85
CA ILE A 436 -9.91 11.85 11.76
C ILE A 436 -9.03 12.26 12.95
N LYS A 437 -9.00 13.54 13.33
CA LYS A 437 -8.22 14.10 14.45
C LYS A 437 -8.89 15.41 14.91
N ARG A 438 -9.27 15.53 16.19
CA ARG A 438 -9.91 16.75 16.70
C ARG A 438 -8.91 17.86 17.03
N HIS A 439 -9.36 19.10 16.86
CA HIS A 439 -8.66 20.30 17.33
C HIS A 439 -8.55 20.41 18.86
N GLY A 440 -7.45 21.01 19.33
CA GLY A 440 -7.34 21.62 20.66
C GLY A 440 -6.58 20.83 21.73
N LEU A 441 -6.34 19.53 21.57
CA LEU A 441 -5.70 18.70 22.61
C LEU A 441 -4.16 18.78 22.64
N GLU A 442 -3.51 19.58 21.79
CA GLU A 442 -2.04 19.70 21.79
C GLU A 442 -1.49 20.52 23.00
N HIS A 443 -2.32 21.36 23.63
CA HIS A 443 -1.95 22.16 24.84
C HIS A 443 -2.63 21.75 26.16
N ALA A 444 -3.56 20.78 26.14
CA ALA A 444 -4.24 20.31 27.34
C ALA A 444 -3.30 19.50 28.26
N THR A 445 -3.37 19.67 29.59
CA THR A 445 -2.56 18.86 30.52
C THR A 445 -3.02 17.39 30.52
N SER A 446 -2.21 16.47 31.06
CA SER A 446 -2.59 15.06 31.16
C SER A 446 -3.86 14.82 32.00
N ALA A 447 -4.14 15.70 32.98
CA ALA A 447 -5.39 15.68 33.74
C ALA A 447 -6.58 16.19 32.92
N ASP A 448 -6.39 17.27 32.15
CA ASP A 448 -7.43 17.80 31.25
C ASP A 448 -7.79 16.79 30.17
N LYS A 449 -6.79 16.19 29.52
CA LYS A 449 -6.99 15.12 28.52
C LYS A 449 -7.83 13.98 29.08
N SER A 450 -7.46 13.44 30.24
CA SER A 450 -8.23 12.38 30.90
C SER A 450 -9.66 12.82 31.23
N SER A 451 -9.86 14.04 31.77
CA SER A 451 -11.19 14.53 32.14
C SER A 451 -12.06 15.00 30.96
N TYR A 452 -11.49 15.19 29.77
CA TYR A 452 -12.23 15.41 28.51
C TYR A 452 -12.55 14.11 27.78
N LEU A 453 -11.59 13.18 27.64
CA LEU A 453 -11.84 11.84 27.06
C LEU A 453 -12.96 11.11 27.82
N ASN A 454 -12.96 11.18 29.16
CA ASN A 454 -14.02 10.58 29.98
C ASN A 454 -15.37 11.33 29.93
N ARG A 455 -15.46 12.50 29.28
CA ARG A 455 -16.73 13.24 29.09
C ARG A 455 -17.27 13.19 27.66
N HIS A 456 -16.42 12.98 26.66
CA HIS A 456 -16.83 12.81 25.27
C HIS A 456 -16.14 11.60 24.64
N SER A 457 -16.87 10.50 24.51
CA SER A 457 -16.42 9.21 23.96
C SER A 457 -16.28 9.21 22.42
N SER A 458 -15.73 10.29 21.85
CA SER A 458 -15.34 10.38 20.44
C SER A 458 -14.06 9.58 20.21
N GLN A 459 -14.16 8.45 19.50
CA GLN A 459 -13.01 7.65 19.07
C GLN A 459 -12.40 8.27 17.80
N GLU A 460 -11.21 8.87 17.90
CA GLU A 460 -10.65 9.70 16.84
C GLU A 460 -9.54 8.93 16.10
N VAL A 461 -9.68 8.72 14.78
CA VAL A 461 -8.88 7.73 14.04
C VAL A 461 -7.36 7.91 14.21
N ALA A 462 -6.85 9.14 14.20
CA ALA A 462 -5.44 9.43 14.39
C ALA A 462 -5.00 9.27 15.87
N CYS A 463 -5.88 9.62 16.83
CA CYS A 463 -5.60 9.48 18.26
C CYS A 463 -5.58 8.00 18.66
N ASP A 464 -6.58 7.21 18.23
CA ASP A 464 -6.65 5.75 18.38
C ASP A 464 -5.39 5.08 17.78
N LEU A 465 -4.90 5.55 16.61
CA LEU A 465 -3.66 5.08 16.00
C LEU A 465 -2.39 5.51 16.75
N GLU A 466 -2.38 6.68 17.39
CA GLU A 466 -1.24 7.16 18.19
C GLU A 466 -1.13 6.47 19.56
N GLU A 467 -2.26 6.18 20.21
CA GLU A 467 -2.31 5.31 21.39
C GLU A 467 -1.89 3.87 21.03
N SER A 468 -2.33 3.39 19.87
CA SER A 468 -1.96 2.07 19.33
C SER A 468 -0.56 2.08 18.70
N LYS A 469 0.46 2.15 19.56
CA LYS A 469 1.93 2.17 19.28
C LYS A 469 2.44 1.27 18.12
N TYR A 470 1.69 0.23 17.75
CA TYR A 470 2.06 -0.75 16.74
C TYR A 470 1.22 -0.67 15.45
N GLN A 471 0.24 0.22 15.36
CA GLN A 471 -0.63 0.38 14.18
C GLN A 471 -0.30 1.67 13.44
N PHE A 472 -0.22 1.57 12.11
CA PHE A 472 0.12 2.64 11.19
C PHE A 472 -0.85 2.60 10.00
N ALA A 473 -1.15 3.74 9.39
CA ALA A 473 -2.10 3.83 8.28
C ALA A 473 -1.62 4.75 7.14
N GLU A 474 -2.01 4.38 5.91
CA GLU A 474 -1.72 5.16 4.70
C GLU A 474 -3.00 5.55 3.92
N PRO A 475 -3.86 6.40 4.51
CA PRO A 475 -5.10 6.86 3.88
C PRO A 475 -4.91 7.64 2.59
N ARG A 476 -5.78 7.34 1.61
CA ARG A 476 -5.85 8.02 0.32
C ARG A 476 -6.77 9.24 0.33
N LEU A 477 -6.22 10.40 -0.07
CA LEU A 477 -6.94 11.65 -0.32
C LEU A 477 -7.10 11.87 -1.83
N SER A 478 -8.28 12.33 -2.28
CA SER A 478 -8.55 12.55 -3.69
C SER A 478 -8.01 13.89 -4.20
N ILE A 479 -7.29 13.86 -5.32
CA ILE A 479 -7.16 14.99 -6.25
C ILE A 479 -7.87 14.58 -7.54
N TYR A 480 -8.78 15.41 -8.04
CA TYR A 480 -9.60 15.13 -9.21
C TYR A 480 -9.02 15.75 -10.49
N GLY A 481 -8.23 16.81 -10.37
CA GLY A 481 -7.65 17.51 -11.52
C GLY A 481 -8.65 18.39 -12.28
N ARG A 482 -9.75 18.84 -11.64
CA ARG A 482 -10.69 19.80 -12.24
C ARG A 482 -10.05 21.19 -12.38
N SER A 483 -9.18 21.56 -11.43
CA SER A 483 -8.44 22.82 -11.43
C SER A 483 -7.11 22.68 -10.67
N MET A 484 -6.11 23.50 -11.05
CA MET A 484 -4.83 23.59 -10.32
C MET A 484 -4.98 23.99 -8.84
N SER A 485 -6.08 24.65 -8.47
CA SER A 485 -6.36 25.09 -7.10
C SER A 485 -6.65 23.95 -6.12
N GLU A 486 -7.01 22.75 -6.58
CA GLU A 486 -7.30 21.60 -5.69
C GLU A 486 -6.13 21.27 -4.75
N TRP A 487 -4.89 21.34 -5.25
CA TRP A 487 -3.69 21.14 -4.44
C TRP A 487 -3.51 22.20 -3.36
N LYS A 488 -3.81 23.47 -3.67
CA LYS A 488 -3.74 24.57 -2.68
C LYS A 488 -4.84 24.42 -1.63
N ASN A 489 -6.04 24.03 -2.02
CA ASN A 489 -7.14 23.75 -1.08
C ASN A 489 -6.78 22.57 -0.16
N LEU A 490 -6.25 21.47 -0.70
CA LEU A 490 -5.87 20.29 0.07
C LEU A 490 -4.70 20.55 1.04
N ALA A 491 -3.69 21.30 0.62
CA ALA A 491 -2.58 21.70 1.48
C ALA A 491 -3.03 22.67 2.58
N ASN A 492 -3.89 23.65 2.25
CA ASN A 492 -4.50 24.54 3.22
C ASN A 492 -5.34 23.77 4.25
N TRP A 493 -6.11 22.77 3.82
CA TRP A 493 -6.85 21.86 4.72
C TRP A 493 -5.88 21.12 5.64
N PHE A 494 -4.85 20.45 5.10
CA PHE A 494 -3.88 19.69 5.90
C PHE A 494 -3.22 20.51 7.02
N ILE A 495 -2.81 21.75 6.73
CA ILE A 495 -2.15 22.63 7.72
C ILE A 495 -3.15 23.26 8.68
N LYS A 496 -4.22 23.90 8.18
CA LYS A 496 -5.24 24.55 9.05
C LYS A 496 -5.89 23.56 10.00
N GLN A 497 -6.12 22.34 9.53
CA GLN A 497 -6.75 21.28 10.31
C GLN A 497 -5.75 20.44 11.14
N ARG A 498 -4.44 20.77 11.12
CA ARG A 498 -3.37 20.10 11.89
C ARG A 498 -3.34 18.57 11.71
N MET A 499 -3.40 18.11 10.45
CA MET A 499 -3.57 16.70 10.04
C MET A 499 -2.29 15.84 10.01
N CYS A 500 -1.19 16.28 10.64
CA CYS A 500 0.00 15.45 10.87
C CYS A 500 -0.19 14.53 12.09
N SER A 501 0.30 13.29 11.93
CA SER A 501 0.43 12.26 12.97
C SER A 501 1.70 11.45 12.69
N PRO A 502 2.47 11.00 13.69
CA PRO A 502 3.66 10.16 13.47
C PRO A 502 3.31 8.78 12.87
N ASN A 503 2.09 8.28 13.09
CA ASN A 503 1.66 6.94 12.70
C ASN A 503 0.86 6.92 11.38
N MET A 504 0.60 8.07 10.77
CA MET A 504 -0.20 8.22 9.55
C MET A 504 0.59 8.94 8.45
N ARG A 505 0.46 8.46 7.20
CA ARG A 505 0.99 9.14 6.01
C ARG A 505 -0.05 9.16 4.90
N TRP A 506 0.10 10.07 3.94
CA TRP A 506 -0.94 10.35 2.96
C TRP A 506 -0.56 9.87 1.56
N MET A 507 -1.51 9.24 0.87
CA MET A 507 -1.40 8.89 -0.54
C MET A 507 -2.40 9.71 -1.35
N ILE A 508 -2.04 10.12 -2.57
CA ILE A 508 -2.93 10.92 -3.42
C ILE A 508 -3.57 10.01 -4.48
N GLN A 509 -4.86 9.76 -4.36
CA GLN A 509 -5.62 9.01 -5.37
C GLN A 509 -6.15 9.96 -6.45
N VAL A 510 -5.97 9.56 -7.70
CA VAL A 510 -6.42 10.29 -8.90
C VAL A 510 -7.49 9.46 -9.62
N PRO A 511 -8.76 9.91 -9.60
CA PRO A 511 -9.84 9.24 -10.31
C PRO A 511 -9.73 9.34 -11.85
N ARG A 512 -9.81 8.21 -12.55
CA ARG A 512 -9.77 8.12 -14.03
C ARG A 512 -11.12 8.47 -14.67
N ILE A 513 -11.64 9.66 -14.40
CA ILE A 513 -13.01 10.09 -14.80
C ILE A 513 -13.00 11.29 -15.77
N TYR A 514 -12.13 11.23 -16.79
CA TYR A 514 -12.01 12.28 -17.79
C TYR A 514 -13.32 12.50 -18.56
N ASP A 515 -13.99 11.41 -18.92
CA ASP A 515 -15.33 11.36 -19.51
C ASP A 515 -16.34 12.25 -18.76
N ILE A 516 -16.45 12.08 -17.43
CA ILE A 516 -17.41 12.84 -16.60
C ILE A 516 -17.10 14.34 -16.61
N PHE A 517 -15.83 14.73 -16.68
CA PHE A 517 -15.43 16.14 -16.76
C PHE A 517 -15.55 16.71 -18.18
N ARG A 518 -15.38 15.88 -19.21
CA ARG A 518 -15.50 16.27 -20.61
C ARG A 518 -16.95 16.50 -21.02
N VAL A 519 -17.85 15.59 -20.68
CA VAL A 519 -19.31 15.74 -20.87
C VAL A 519 -19.86 16.96 -20.11
N LYS A 520 -19.28 17.29 -18.95
CA LYS A 520 -19.61 18.51 -18.18
C LYS A 520 -18.89 19.78 -18.65
N ASN A 521 -18.10 19.69 -19.72
CA ASN A 521 -17.31 20.79 -20.28
C ASN A 521 -16.40 21.51 -19.27
N LEU A 522 -15.95 20.80 -18.22
CA LEU A 522 -15.04 21.34 -17.20
C LEU A 522 -13.58 21.38 -17.68
N ILE A 523 -13.22 20.55 -18.65
CA ILE A 523 -11.88 20.47 -19.26
C ILE A 523 -11.98 20.30 -20.78
N PRO A 524 -11.07 20.90 -21.57
CA PRO A 524 -11.11 20.85 -23.03
C PRO A 524 -10.50 19.56 -23.61
N ASN A 525 -9.45 19.02 -22.99
CA ASN A 525 -8.68 17.87 -23.46
C ASN A 525 -8.02 17.13 -22.28
N TYR A 526 -7.45 15.96 -22.55
CA TYR A 526 -6.78 15.16 -21.52
C TYR A 526 -5.51 15.83 -20.97
N ALA A 527 -4.78 16.58 -21.81
CA ALA A 527 -3.62 17.36 -21.38
C ALA A 527 -3.96 18.29 -20.21
N LYS A 528 -5.12 18.98 -20.22
CA LYS A 528 -5.50 19.86 -19.12
C LYS A 528 -5.75 19.13 -17.79
N LEU A 529 -6.21 17.87 -17.84
CA LEU A 529 -6.32 17.02 -16.64
C LEU A 529 -4.93 16.75 -16.05
N LEU A 530 -3.97 16.35 -16.89
CA LEU A 530 -2.57 16.12 -16.47
C LEU A 530 -1.92 17.42 -15.95
N GLU A 531 -2.17 18.55 -16.60
CA GLU A 531 -1.69 19.87 -16.18
C GLU A 531 -2.17 20.21 -14.76
N ASN A 532 -3.49 20.10 -14.52
CA ASN A 532 -4.10 20.38 -13.22
C ASN A 532 -3.57 19.47 -12.09
N ILE A 533 -3.21 18.22 -12.42
CA ILE A 533 -2.65 17.25 -11.47
C ILE A 533 -1.16 17.50 -11.21
N PHE A 534 -0.33 17.66 -12.23
CA PHE A 534 1.12 17.63 -12.09
C PHE A 534 1.77 19.01 -12.05
N LEU A 535 1.31 20.00 -12.81
CA LEU A 535 1.97 21.31 -12.88
C LEU A 535 2.09 22.01 -11.50
N PRO A 536 1.09 21.97 -10.59
CA PRO A 536 1.23 22.51 -9.23
C PRO A 536 2.35 21.84 -8.39
N LEU A 537 2.65 20.57 -8.65
CA LEU A 537 3.71 19.83 -7.95
C LEU A 537 5.11 20.23 -8.44
N PHE A 538 5.24 20.45 -9.75
CA PHE A 538 6.46 21.02 -10.34
C PHE A 538 6.68 22.45 -9.86
N LEU A 539 5.63 23.30 -9.86
CA LEU A 539 5.71 24.67 -9.32
C LEU A 539 6.16 24.69 -7.85
N ALA A 540 5.57 23.86 -6.98
CA ALA A 540 5.98 23.75 -5.57
C ALA A 540 7.33 23.02 -5.35
N THR A 541 7.93 22.45 -6.41
CA THR A 541 9.27 21.86 -6.42
C THR A 541 10.32 22.83 -6.98
N VAL A 542 9.95 23.72 -7.91
CA VAL A 542 10.80 24.79 -8.47
C VAL A 542 10.85 25.99 -7.53
N ASN A 543 9.69 26.52 -7.13
CA ASN A 543 9.54 27.60 -6.16
C ASN A 543 8.74 27.14 -4.90
N PRO A 544 9.42 26.48 -3.94
CA PRO A 544 8.83 26.16 -2.64
C PRO A 544 8.39 27.39 -1.82
N GLN A 545 9.00 28.56 -2.03
CA GLN A 545 8.71 29.78 -1.26
C GLN A 545 7.35 30.42 -1.59
N GLN A 546 6.90 30.30 -2.84
CA GLN A 546 5.57 30.73 -3.30
C GLN A 546 4.46 29.72 -2.89
N HIS A 547 4.84 28.48 -2.61
CA HIS A 547 3.94 27.35 -2.37
C HIS A 547 4.21 26.65 -1.03
N LYS A 548 4.46 27.43 0.03
CA LYS A 548 4.94 26.93 1.34
C LYS A 548 4.04 25.84 1.91
N GLU A 549 2.73 26.03 1.87
CA GLU A 549 1.75 25.10 2.42
C GLU A 549 1.78 23.75 1.67
N LEU A 550 1.87 23.81 0.35
CA LEU A 550 1.96 22.62 -0.50
C LEU A 550 3.31 21.93 -0.33
N HIS A 551 4.42 22.67 -0.22
CA HIS A 551 5.74 22.10 0.08
C HIS A 551 5.74 21.34 1.42
N VAL A 552 5.17 21.90 2.48
CA VAL A 552 5.02 21.24 3.78
C VAL A 552 4.15 19.99 3.68
N PHE A 553 2.98 20.07 3.04
CA PHE A 553 2.10 18.90 2.84
C PHE A 553 2.79 17.76 2.07
N LEU A 554 3.56 18.08 1.03
CA LEU A 554 4.27 17.09 0.21
C LEU A 554 5.40 16.33 0.94
N LYS A 555 5.84 16.77 2.14
CA LYS A 555 6.71 15.98 3.03
C LYS A 555 5.98 14.78 3.67
N TYR A 556 4.65 14.85 3.76
CA TYR A 556 3.79 13.81 4.34
C TYR A 556 3.09 12.93 3.29
N VAL A 557 3.21 13.31 2.01
CA VAL A 557 2.75 12.50 0.86
C VAL A 557 3.81 11.47 0.47
N THR A 558 3.40 10.19 0.39
CA THR A 558 4.29 9.06 0.05
C THR A 558 4.22 8.64 -1.42
N GLY A 559 3.11 8.95 -2.10
CA GLY A 559 2.85 8.41 -3.44
C GLY A 559 1.50 8.75 -4.04
N PHE A 560 1.31 8.24 -5.25
CA PHE A 560 0.13 8.40 -6.09
C PHE A 560 -0.55 7.06 -6.37
N ASP A 561 -1.88 7.09 -6.42
CA ASP A 561 -2.76 5.99 -6.80
C ASP A 561 -3.62 6.42 -8.00
N SER A 562 -4.02 5.48 -8.84
CA SER A 562 -4.91 5.70 -9.99
C SER A 562 -6.13 4.79 -9.80
N VAL A 563 -7.32 5.40 -9.73
CA VAL A 563 -8.56 4.71 -9.31
C VAL A 563 -9.70 4.95 -10.29
N ASP A 564 -10.43 3.91 -10.66
CA ASP A 564 -11.76 3.93 -11.31
C ASP A 564 -12.21 2.46 -11.43
N ASP A 565 -13.46 2.23 -11.82
CA ASP A 565 -14.03 0.92 -12.06
C ASP A 565 -13.31 0.17 -13.19
N GLU A 566 -12.39 -0.72 -12.81
CA GLU A 566 -11.63 -1.55 -13.75
C GLU A 566 -12.51 -2.47 -14.62
N SER A 567 -13.80 -2.66 -14.30
CA SER A 567 -14.71 -3.45 -15.13
C SER A 567 -15.26 -2.69 -16.34
N LYS A 568 -15.12 -1.36 -16.40
CA LYS A 568 -15.38 -0.56 -17.60
C LYS A 568 -14.41 -1.00 -18.69
N HIS A 569 -14.95 -1.51 -19.80
CA HIS A 569 -14.13 -1.90 -20.95
C HIS A 569 -13.77 -0.65 -21.75
N SER A 570 -12.52 -0.58 -22.22
CA SER A 570 -12.05 0.46 -23.14
C SER A 570 -11.70 -0.19 -24.49
N ASP A 571 -12.47 0.09 -25.54
CA ASP A 571 -12.30 -0.54 -26.85
C ASP A 571 -10.98 -0.14 -27.55
N HIS A 572 -10.38 0.98 -27.13
CA HIS A 572 -9.07 1.42 -27.59
C HIS A 572 -7.91 0.71 -26.89
N VAL A 573 -7.26 -0.21 -27.62
CA VAL A 573 -5.96 -0.76 -27.25
C VAL A 573 -4.89 0.33 -27.42
N PHE A 574 -4.24 0.69 -26.32
CA PHE A 574 -3.13 1.64 -26.27
C PHE A 574 -1.96 1.24 -27.20
N SER A 575 -1.42 2.21 -27.94
CA SER A 575 -0.38 2.00 -28.95
C SER A 575 0.48 3.25 -29.12
N TYR A 576 1.64 3.15 -29.79
CA TYR A 576 2.43 4.31 -30.23
C TYR A 576 1.65 5.23 -31.19
N LYS A 577 0.56 4.74 -31.80
CA LYS A 577 -0.39 5.52 -32.62
C LYS A 577 -1.55 6.14 -31.84
N SER A 578 -1.61 5.98 -30.52
CA SER A 578 -2.62 6.68 -29.71
C SER A 578 -2.43 8.20 -29.83
N PRO A 579 -3.52 8.99 -29.90
CA PRO A 579 -3.42 10.44 -30.07
C PRO A 579 -2.71 11.09 -28.87
N ARG A 580 -2.10 12.26 -29.10
CA ARG A 580 -1.42 13.04 -28.04
C ARG A 580 -2.44 13.57 -27.01
N PRO A 581 -2.09 13.73 -25.72
CA PRO A 581 -2.98 14.26 -24.66
C PRO A 581 -3.70 15.57 -25.01
N GLU A 582 -3.05 16.44 -25.78
CA GLU A 582 -3.55 17.73 -26.23
C GLU A 582 -4.66 17.56 -27.29
N SER A 583 -4.56 16.50 -28.10
CA SER A 583 -5.51 16.11 -29.14
C SER A 583 -6.59 15.12 -28.67
N TRP A 584 -6.48 14.57 -27.44
CA TRP A 584 -7.56 13.77 -26.85
C TRP A 584 -8.68 14.70 -26.38
N THR A 585 -9.59 15.01 -27.30
CA THR A 585 -10.76 15.89 -27.10
C THR A 585 -12.10 15.17 -27.22
N THR A 586 -12.11 13.86 -27.49
CA THR A 586 -13.31 13.00 -27.53
C THR A 586 -13.96 12.92 -26.15
N GLU A 587 -15.23 12.52 -26.08
CA GLU A 587 -15.92 12.28 -24.79
C GLU A 587 -15.56 10.93 -24.15
N GLU A 588 -14.92 10.04 -24.92
CA GLU A 588 -14.46 8.74 -24.46
C GLU A 588 -13.31 8.84 -23.46
N ASN A 589 -13.38 8.02 -22.40
CA ASN A 589 -12.36 7.94 -21.37
C ASN A 589 -11.09 7.25 -21.91
N PRO A 590 -9.89 7.83 -21.77
CA PRO A 590 -8.65 7.17 -22.21
C PRO A 590 -8.45 5.80 -21.54
N PRO A 591 -7.87 4.81 -22.26
CA PRO A 591 -7.69 3.46 -21.72
C PRO A 591 -6.72 3.44 -20.53
N TYR A 592 -6.89 2.47 -19.64
CA TYR A 592 -6.14 2.33 -18.39
C TYR A 592 -4.62 2.51 -18.54
N SER A 593 -4.01 1.92 -19.57
CA SER A 593 -2.57 2.01 -19.82
C SER A 593 -2.09 3.37 -20.32
N TYR A 594 -2.97 4.16 -20.95
CA TYR A 594 -2.68 5.56 -21.33
C TYR A 594 -2.58 6.44 -20.09
N TYR A 595 -3.55 6.28 -19.16
CA TYR A 595 -3.49 6.90 -17.83
C TYR A 595 -2.21 6.53 -17.08
N LEU A 596 -1.90 5.24 -16.96
CA LEU A 596 -0.73 4.79 -16.22
C LEU A 596 0.59 5.24 -16.85
N TYR A 597 0.70 5.31 -18.18
CA TYR A 597 1.88 5.84 -18.86
C TYR A 597 2.10 7.32 -18.54
N HIS A 598 1.12 8.19 -18.78
CA HIS A 598 1.27 9.63 -18.56
C HIS A 598 1.43 9.99 -17.07
N MET A 599 0.74 9.27 -16.16
CA MET A 599 0.99 9.42 -14.72
C MET A 599 2.41 9.00 -14.34
N TYR A 600 2.88 7.85 -14.82
CA TYR A 600 4.24 7.36 -14.56
C TYR A 600 5.33 8.31 -15.09
N ALA A 601 5.19 8.81 -16.33
CA ALA A 601 6.16 9.73 -16.93
C ALA A 601 6.26 11.04 -16.14
N ASN A 602 5.13 11.64 -15.74
CA ASN A 602 5.16 12.87 -14.93
C ASN A 602 5.71 12.62 -13.52
N ILE A 603 5.34 11.51 -12.86
CA ILE A 603 5.91 11.12 -11.55
C ILE A 603 7.42 10.88 -11.68
N MET A 604 7.89 10.29 -12.79
CA MET A 604 9.31 10.08 -13.06
C MET A 604 10.08 11.39 -13.16
N VAL A 605 9.65 12.30 -14.05
CA VAL A 605 10.34 13.58 -14.28
C VAL A 605 10.30 14.43 -12.99
N LEU A 606 9.18 14.40 -12.27
CA LEU A 606 9.05 15.05 -10.96
C LEU A 606 10.00 14.44 -9.91
N ASN A 607 10.10 13.11 -9.83
CA ASN A 607 11.00 12.45 -8.88
C ASN A 607 12.47 12.73 -9.18
N ASN A 608 12.86 12.78 -10.46
CA ASN A 608 14.24 13.13 -10.85
C ASN A 608 14.57 14.58 -10.47
N LEU A 609 13.66 15.54 -10.72
CA LEU A 609 13.83 16.93 -10.25
C LEU A 609 13.88 17.03 -8.72
N ARG A 610 12.97 16.33 -8.01
CA ARG A 610 12.92 16.32 -6.54
C ARG A 610 14.18 15.71 -5.93
N LYS A 611 14.69 14.61 -6.48
CA LYS A 611 15.95 13.99 -6.06
C LYS A 611 17.14 14.92 -6.27
N GLN A 612 17.21 15.64 -7.40
CA GLN A 612 18.23 16.68 -7.64
C GLN A 612 18.18 17.82 -6.59
N ARG A 613 17.02 18.06 -5.97
CA ARG A 613 16.84 19.03 -4.86
C ARG A 613 16.96 18.42 -3.45
N GLY A 614 17.22 17.12 -3.30
CA GLY A 614 17.20 16.45 -2.00
C GLY A 614 15.80 16.34 -1.36
N LEU A 615 14.73 16.40 -2.17
CA LEU A 615 13.34 16.28 -1.73
C LEU A 615 12.82 14.85 -1.92
N ASN A 616 11.89 14.42 -1.08
CA ASN A 616 11.32 13.07 -1.11
C ASN A 616 10.65 12.75 -2.47
N PRO A 617 11.05 11.66 -3.17
CA PRO A 617 10.35 11.16 -4.35
C PRO A 617 9.03 10.47 -3.95
N PHE A 618 8.12 10.35 -4.92
CA PHE A 618 6.80 9.75 -4.75
C PHE A 618 6.71 8.37 -5.39
N GLN A 619 6.18 7.38 -4.66
CA GLN A 619 5.90 6.05 -5.22
C GLN A 619 4.64 6.07 -6.10
N PHE A 620 4.57 5.25 -7.15
CA PHE A 620 3.34 5.05 -7.91
C PHE A 620 2.75 3.68 -7.57
N ARG A 621 1.54 3.67 -7.00
CA ARG A 621 0.87 2.47 -6.46
C ARG A 621 -0.63 2.47 -6.83
N PRO A 622 -0.98 2.19 -8.10
CA PRO A 622 -2.35 2.23 -8.60
C PRO A 622 -3.18 1.02 -8.15
N HIS A 623 -4.50 1.18 -8.10
CA HIS A 623 -5.45 0.06 -8.16
C HIS A 623 -5.27 -0.67 -9.49
N CYS A 624 -5.00 -1.98 -9.41
CA CYS A 624 -4.79 -2.80 -10.59
C CYS A 624 -5.18 -4.27 -10.36
N GLY A 625 -6.05 -4.79 -11.22
CA GLY A 625 -6.42 -6.19 -11.24
C GLY A 625 -7.43 -6.56 -10.15
N GLU A 626 -8.24 -5.60 -9.68
CA GLU A 626 -9.53 -5.95 -9.05
C GLU A 626 -10.45 -6.59 -10.11
N ALA A 627 -10.48 -6.00 -11.30
CA ALA A 627 -11.26 -6.47 -12.46
C ALA A 627 -10.50 -6.19 -13.78
N GLY A 628 -11.23 -6.03 -14.88
CA GLY A 628 -10.68 -5.55 -16.14
C GLY A 628 -9.74 -6.51 -16.88
N SER A 629 -8.95 -5.91 -17.78
CA SER A 629 -8.11 -6.63 -18.73
C SER A 629 -6.73 -6.99 -18.16
N ILE A 630 -6.14 -8.07 -18.70
CA ILE A 630 -4.77 -8.50 -18.44
C ILE A 630 -3.75 -7.40 -18.82
N THR A 631 -4.09 -6.51 -19.76
CA THR A 631 -3.27 -5.35 -20.13
C THR A 631 -3.06 -4.37 -18.95
N HIS A 632 -3.99 -4.32 -18.00
CA HIS A 632 -3.86 -3.48 -16.80
C HIS A 632 -2.68 -3.97 -15.96
N LEU A 633 -2.63 -5.29 -15.68
CA LEU A 633 -1.54 -5.94 -14.95
C LEU A 633 -0.21 -5.83 -15.67
N ALA A 634 -0.18 -5.88 -17.00
CA ALA A 634 1.04 -5.69 -17.79
C ALA A 634 1.58 -4.26 -17.71
N CYS A 635 0.69 -3.26 -17.81
CA CYS A 635 1.06 -1.87 -17.66
C CYS A 635 1.55 -1.55 -16.25
N ALA A 636 0.79 -1.96 -15.21
CA ALA A 636 1.18 -1.73 -13.82
C ALA A 636 2.42 -2.55 -13.41
N PHE A 637 2.65 -3.72 -14.01
CA PHE A 637 3.91 -4.44 -13.85
C PHE A 637 5.09 -3.55 -14.27
N LEU A 638 5.03 -2.90 -15.44
CA LEU A 638 6.10 -2.00 -15.88
C LEU A 638 6.21 -0.77 -14.98
N THR A 639 5.12 -0.04 -14.74
CA THR A 639 5.17 1.31 -14.17
C THR A 639 5.10 1.40 -12.64
N ALA A 640 4.43 0.48 -11.95
CA ALA A 640 4.10 0.68 -10.53
C ALA A 640 5.11 0.04 -9.56
N ASP A 641 5.41 0.73 -8.45
CA ASP A 641 6.18 0.20 -7.32
C ASP A 641 5.49 -1.06 -6.75
N ASN A 642 4.18 -0.91 -6.49
CA ASN A 642 3.28 -1.92 -5.96
C ASN A 642 1.87 -1.71 -6.57
N ILE A 643 0.94 -2.65 -6.39
CA ILE A 643 -0.46 -2.50 -6.84
C ILE A 643 -1.43 -2.66 -5.66
N SER A 644 -2.64 -2.12 -5.80
CA SER A 644 -3.79 -2.42 -4.93
C SER A 644 -4.67 -3.51 -5.56
N HIS A 645 -5.28 -4.36 -4.73
CA HIS A 645 -6.07 -5.56 -5.09
C HIS A 645 -5.30 -6.74 -5.71
N GLY A 646 -4.92 -6.69 -6.99
CA GLY A 646 -4.23 -7.78 -7.69
C GLY A 646 -4.99 -9.12 -7.79
N LEU A 647 -6.32 -9.17 -7.59
CA LEU A 647 -7.13 -10.40 -7.63
C LEU A 647 -6.96 -11.19 -8.95
N LYS A 648 -6.92 -10.48 -10.09
CA LYS A 648 -6.69 -11.02 -11.44
C LYS A 648 -5.35 -11.72 -11.64
N LEU A 649 -4.38 -11.56 -10.74
CA LEU A 649 -3.13 -12.33 -10.77
C LEU A 649 -3.35 -13.85 -10.67
N LYS A 650 -4.46 -14.29 -10.06
CA LYS A 650 -4.85 -15.72 -9.99
C LYS A 650 -5.09 -16.33 -11.38
N GLU A 651 -5.58 -15.53 -12.33
CA GLU A 651 -5.80 -15.92 -13.72
C GLU A 651 -4.48 -15.88 -14.52
N VAL A 652 -3.64 -14.85 -14.27
CA VAL A 652 -2.38 -14.62 -15.00
C VAL A 652 -1.17 -15.18 -14.23
N ARG A 653 -0.98 -16.50 -14.34
CA ARG A 653 0.07 -17.27 -13.65
C ARG A 653 1.50 -16.71 -13.84
N ILE A 654 1.80 -16.13 -14.99
CA ILE A 654 3.12 -15.51 -15.27
C ILE A 654 3.37 -14.33 -14.33
N PHE A 655 2.41 -13.41 -14.17
CA PHE A 655 2.56 -12.31 -13.21
C PHE A 655 2.52 -12.76 -11.76
N SER A 656 1.78 -13.82 -11.42
CA SER A 656 1.88 -14.43 -10.09
C SER A 656 3.29 -14.94 -9.78
N LEU A 657 4.01 -15.53 -10.75
CA LEU A 657 5.41 -15.95 -10.54
C LEU A 657 6.37 -14.75 -10.48
N ILE A 658 6.24 -13.79 -11.39
CA ILE A 658 7.10 -12.60 -11.42
C ILE A 658 6.90 -11.73 -10.17
N ARG A 659 5.68 -11.67 -9.59
CA ARG A 659 5.40 -11.04 -8.28
C ARG A 659 6.24 -11.63 -7.15
N ILE A 660 6.43 -12.96 -7.14
CA ILE A 660 7.27 -13.64 -6.13
C ILE A 660 8.73 -13.22 -6.32
N PHE A 661 9.24 -13.24 -7.56
CA PHE A 661 10.59 -12.72 -7.89
C PHE A 661 10.75 -11.21 -7.60
N ARG A 662 9.66 -10.45 -7.52
CA ARG A 662 9.64 -9.03 -7.14
C ARG A 662 9.43 -8.77 -5.65
N LYS A 663 9.18 -9.78 -4.80
CA LYS A 663 8.78 -9.61 -3.38
C LYS A 663 7.68 -8.53 -3.17
N THR A 664 6.83 -8.28 -4.18
CA THR A 664 5.88 -7.16 -4.18
C THR A 664 4.58 -7.52 -3.47
N CYS A 665 4.45 -7.03 -2.23
CA CYS A 665 3.27 -7.19 -1.40
C CYS A 665 2.15 -6.23 -1.82
N SER A 666 1.36 -6.56 -2.85
CA SER A 666 0.05 -5.89 -3.03
C SER A 666 -0.70 -6.02 -1.72
N PRO A 667 -1.16 -4.92 -1.10
CA PRO A 667 -2.31 -5.01 -0.21
C PRO A 667 -3.44 -5.67 -1.00
N CYS A 668 -3.82 -6.84 -0.53
CA CYS A 668 -5.12 -7.42 -0.79
C CYS A 668 -5.97 -7.04 0.42
N SER A 669 -7.16 -6.49 0.20
CA SER A 669 -8.14 -6.28 1.27
C SER A 669 -9.18 -7.40 1.15
N PRO A 670 -8.92 -8.63 1.66
CA PRO A 670 -9.75 -9.82 1.38
C PRO A 670 -11.16 -9.77 1.97
N VAL A 671 -11.51 -8.69 2.67
CA VAL A 671 -12.83 -8.38 3.19
C VAL A 671 -13.73 -7.71 2.13
N PHE A 672 -13.16 -7.28 0.98
CA PHE A 672 -13.82 -6.59 -0.13
C PHE A 672 -13.90 -7.43 -1.42
#